data_AF-A0A9C9N421-F1
#
_entry.id   AF-A0A9C9N421-F1
#
_cell.length_a   1.000
_cell.length_b   1.000
_cell.length_c   1.000
_cell.angle_alpha   90.00
_cell.angle_beta   90.00
_cell.angle_gamma   90.00
#
_symmetry.space_group_name_H-M   'P 1'
#
loop_
_entity.id
_entity.type
_entity.pdbx_description
1 polymer ?
#
loop_
_entity_poly.entity_id
_entity_poly.type
_entity_poly.pdbx_seq_one_letter_code
_entity_poly.pdbx_strand_id
1 'polypeptide(L)'
;YGLDSWIHAGFQWALAPGGDPSQAPDVVNCSWGNDNGGLVTFQPDLQALRAAGILVTVASGNNGPRAGTVGSPASLPEAFAVGATDPEDEAANFSSRGPSPWGEIRPHVAAPGVNVRSSLPGGVYGLGNGTSMATPHVTGIAALLRSVSPTLSVTRTAFIITSTALPLGDATPNNDTGWGRVDAFSAVTALAHAGFITGSVTRQGDRAAIAGATVVAASHGGTGGGTTVAGEDGGYLLALAPDVYDLTASAFGYQSQVFWRAAVATGTTTVVNFPLAPLPTGTLQGRITAAATGEPVTATVTVLDTPLASGGDSYRFDLPAGPYTIQVRALGYRVVTRTVHVLAGGVTEEDVSLAAAPTVLLVDSGAWYYDTQTAYFRQALDDLAYAYDEWSIKYLPEDQPTAPDLLPYDVVVWSAPLDSPGYIRAGGAIIGYLADGGRLMLSGQDVGYWDGGAAGLWSEYYYEYLKARYISDNAPSRVLYGLPDDLFAGLTITITGPGGADNQHYPDTVDIQDPDAAARTFVYQDGGCGGLRVGTCLDYRAIYLSFGFEAINERAARREVMDRSIAWLVAPPPAAGLELTPASQMRIGAPGSTVTHTLRVRHLGQGGSTDTVHLSLDGGSWDTDLGTSSLSLAPCASAEVVITVTLPPTAGWDVRDVVTLTARSTISPALSQAAVLYTKAPASILLVDDDRWYNQESKYEDALARLGWPYDYWRTGRNGLEPPGSSPTLSTLQHYPVIIWFTGYDWFAPVTDEEIEKLSAYLDGGGRLFLSSQDFLYYHHEKSFSWERLGILDYREDVTPTLAAGAPQDPVGDRLGPYPLQYPFKNWSDAVWPAADVVVSFRDQERRPVTLAHRGADYKTLFFSFPFETLPEEGRVETLERAVGWLSWLGESIIRANRETVSAGERLTYTLALRHDGPEAVVVSLSNTLPLSLTLVPGSLTGPAVYEPAERRVTWQGSLTAGAGITFTYQVTAPTNAPAGTTILNVARFGLEEQGMRFRRAAVVRFDAPDLSPSALRCRPSPLQAGRIVTCALTMANAGPADAARAEVLIPIRDPVSLVPGSLSWTGGGTLDMPTGTVGWAGPVGAGQLVTLSYQLDLLGVLFRYPAFYHVALIEDGGGGAWERPTWVFLNPRRLYLPLVLRRSRTS
;
A
#
# COMPACT_ATOMS: atom_id res chain seq x y z
N TYR A 1 15.82 5.51 -29.06
CA TYR A 1 16.07 5.13 -30.48
C TYR A 1 16.96 6.17 -31.12
N GLY A 2 18.05 5.77 -31.78
CA GLY A 2 18.90 6.64 -32.60
C GLY A 2 18.59 6.43 -34.08
N LEU A 3 18.86 7.44 -34.92
CA LEU A 3 18.74 7.31 -36.37
C LEU A 3 20.01 6.69 -36.96
N ASP A 4 19.88 5.83 -37.96
CA ASP A 4 21.03 5.23 -38.67
C ASP A 4 22.01 6.30 -39.17
N SER A 5 21.49 7.45 -39.63
CA SER A 5 22.29 8.59 -40.07
C SER A 5 23.21 9.16 -38.99
N TRP A 6 22.82 9.10 -37.71
CA TRP A 6 23.65 9.56 -36.59
C TRP A 6 24.80 8.59 -36.34
N ILE A 7 24.55 7.30 -36.50
CA ILE A 7 25.56 6.25 -36.33
C ILE A 7 26.59 6.34 -37.46
N HIS A 8 26.15 6.51 -38.72
CA HIS A 8 27.06 6.77 -39.84
C HIS A 8 27.93 8.00 -39.59
N ALA A 9 27.35 9.10 -39.10
CA ALA A 9 28.11 10.30 -38.75
C ALA A 9 29.13 10.05 -37.62
N GLY A 10 28.76 9.23 -36.62
CA GLY A 10 29.65 8.80 -35.55
C GLY A 10 30.82 7.95 -36.04
N PHE A 11 30.57 6.98 -36.92
CA PHE A 11 31.62 6.18 -37.55
C PHE A 11 32.53 7.00 -38.47
N GLN A 12 31.96 7.93 -39.24
CA GLN A 12 32.74 8.88 -40.03
C GLN A 12 33.63 9.73 -39.13
N TRP A 13 33.11 10.24 -38.00
CA TRP A 13 33.89 11.01 -37.04
C TRP A 13 34.99 10.16 -36.41
N ALA A 14 34.74 8.89 -36.07
CA ALA A 14 35.75 7.99 -35.51
C ALA A 14 36.93 7.75 -36.46
N LEU A 15 36.75 7.80 -37.78
CA LEU A 15 37.85 7.69 -38.74
C LEU A 15 38.81 8.90 -38.71
N ALA A 16 38.31 10.08 -38.34
CA ALA A 16 39.11 11.30 -38.25
C ALA A 16 38.46 12.33 -37.31
N PRO A 17 38.61 12.18 -35.98
CA PRO A 17 38.05 13.12 -35.02
C PRO A 17 38.54 14.54 -35.27
N GLY A 18 37.61 15.49 -35.42
CA GLY A 18 37.96 16.88 -35.77
C GLY A 18 38.63 17.04 -37.15
N GLY A 19 38.55 16.03 -38.03
CA GLY A 19 39.22 15.98 -39.33
C GLY A 19 40.64 15.44 -39.31
N ASP A 20 41.11 14.90 -38.18
CA ASP A 20 42.48 14.41 -38.00
C ASP A 20 42.51 12.87 -37.82
N PRO A 21 42.94 12.10 -38.84
CA PRO A 21 43.04 10.64 -38.75
C PRO A 21 44.02 10.15 -37.66
N SER A 22 44.96 10.99 -37.21
CA SER A 22 45.89 10.60 -36.13
C SER A 22 45.21 10.55 -34.75
N GLN A 23 44.01 11.10 -34.64
CA GLN A 23 43.18 11.04 -33.43
C GLN A 23 42.16 9.90 -33.47
N ALA A 24 42.17 9.06 -34.52
CA ALA A 24 41.27 7.92 -34.62
C ALA A 24 41.47 6.95 -33.43
N PRO A 25 40.39 6.37 -32.88
CA PRO A 25 40.49 5.43 -31.76
C PRO A 25 40.99 4.07 -32.24
N ASP A 26 41.62 3.30 -31.36
CA ASP A 26 42.02 1.91 -31.67
C ASP A 26 40.86 0.91 -31.66
N VAL A 27 39.81 1.20 -30.88
CA VAL A 27 38.66 0.33 -30.66
C VAL A 27 37.38 1.16 -30.57
N VAL A 28 36.28 0.65 -31.14
CA VAL A 28 34.94 1.23 -31.04
C VAL A 28 33.99 0.21 -30.42
N ASN A 29 33.19 0.66 -29.45
CA ASN A 29 32.14 -0.13 -28.80
C ASN A 29 30.77 0.18 -29.41
N CYS A 30 30.08 -0.84 -29.88
CA CYS A 30 28.71 -0.75 -30.40
C CYS A 30 27.75 -1.56 -29.52
N SER A 31 27.38 -0.99 -28.36
CA SER A 31 26.32 -1.50 -27.47
C SER A 31 24.91 -1.12 -27.98
N TRP A 32 24.65 -1.42 -29.26
CA TRP A 32 23.40 -1.15 -29.97
C TRP A 32 23.29 -2.09 -31.17
N GLY A 33 22.08 -2.27 -31.71
CA GLY A 33 21.86 -3.12 -32.87
C GLY A 33 20.41 -3.11 -33.35
N ASN A 34 20.14 -3.92 -34.36
CA ASN A 34 18.84 -4.18 -34.95
C ASN A 34 18.60 -5.70 -34.99
N ASP A 35 17.39 -6.12 -34.63
CA ASP A 35 17.04 -7.55 -34.52
C ASP A 35 17.05 -8.29 -35.86
N ASN A 36 16.98 -7.55 -36.99
CA ASN A 36 17.15 -8.13 -38.32
C ASN A 36 18.63 -8.35 -38.63
N GLY A 37 19.10 -9.55 -38.32
CA GLY A 37 20.45 -10.01 -38.60
C GLY A 37 20.87 -9.97 -40.07
N GLY A 38 19.97 -9.79 -41.05
CA GLY A 38 20.32 -9.72 -42.48
C GLY A 38 20.62 -8.32 -43.01
N LEU A 39 20.49 -7.28 -42.19
CA LEU A 39 20.73 -5.90 -42.63
C LEU A 39 22.22 -5.61 -42.86
N VAL A 40 22.54 -4.99 -43.99
CA VAL A 40 23.90 -4.60 -44.39
C VAL A 40 24.16 -3.10 -44.25
N THR A 41 23.25 -2.35 -43.62
CA THR A 41 23.28 -0.87 -43.52
C THR A 41 24.64 -0.33 -43.11
N PHE A 42 25.25 -0.92 -42.08
CA PHE A 42 26.54 -0.48 -41.53
C PHE A 42 27.76 -1.26 -42.05
N GLN A 43 27.57 -2.19 -42.99
CA GLN A 43 28.67 -3.01 -43.50
C GLN A 43 29.81 -2.17 -44.13
N PRO A 44 29.52 -1.15 -44.97
CA PRO A 44 30.58 -0.29 -45.51
C PRO A 44 31.35 0.48 -44.42
N ASP A 45 30.67 0.92 -43.36
CA ASP A 45 31.33 1.63 -42.24
C ASP A 45 32.26 0.69 -41.47
N LEU A 46 31.81 -0.53 -41.17
CA LEU A 46 32.64 -1.55 -40.50
C LEU A 46 33.87 -1.91 -41.35
N GLN A 47 33.72 -2.03 -42.66
CA GLN A 47 34.84 -2.25 -43.59
C GLN A 47 35.83 -1.07 -43.55
N ALA A 48 35.34 0.17 -43.56
CA ALA A 48 36.19 1.36 -43.50
C ALA A 48 36.96 1.47 -42.18
N LEU A 49 36.29 1.28 -41.04
CA LEU A 49 36.91 1.30 -39.71
C LEU A 49 37.97 0.20 -39.58
N ARG A 50 37.66 -1.02 -40.04
CA ARG A 50 38.60 -2.14 -40.02
C ARG A 50 39.81 -1.89 -40.92
N ALA A 51 39.62 -1.30 -42.10
CA ALA A 51 40.71 -0.90 -43.00
C ALA A 51 41.59 0.19 -42.38
N ALA A 52 41.03 1.08 -41.55
CA ALA A 52 41.77 2.05 -40.76
C ALA A 52 42.49 1.45 -39.52
N GLY A 53 42.36 0.13 -39.29
CA GLY A 53 43.00 -0.55 -38.16
C GLY A 53 42.22 -0.46 -36.85
N ILE A 54 40.94 -0.08 -36.90
CA ILE A 54 40.06 0.08 -35.74
C ILE A 54 39.28 -1.21 -35.51
N LEU A 55 39.36 -1.80 -34.32
CA LEU A 55 38.53 -2.95 -33.96
C LEU A 55 37.14 -2.48 -33.56
N VAL A 56 36.10 -3.03 -34.18
CA VAL A 56 34.70 -2.73 -33.82
C VAL A 56 34.10 -3.93 -33.08
N THR A 57 33.80 -3.76 -31.80
CA THR A 57 33.08 -4.75 -30.99
C THR A 57 31.60 -4.41 -30.99
N VAL A 58 30.74 -5.41 -31.14
CA VAL A 58 29.29 -5.19 -31.30
C VAL A 58 28.51 -6.15 -30.42
N ALA A 59 27.52 -5.62 -29.70
CA ALA A 59 26.59 -6.43 -28.92
C ALA A 59 25.77 -7.35 -29.83
N SER A 60 25.75 -8.66 -29.53
CA SER A 60 25.00 -9.64 -30.33
C SER A 60 23.50 -9.40 -30.38
N GLY A 61 22.95 -8.70 -29.38
CA GLY A 61 21.51 -8.46 -29.22
C GLY A 61 20.95 -9.15 -27.99
N ASN A 62 19.75 -8.74 -27.61
CA ASN A 62 19.05 -9.22 -26.41
C ASN A 62 17.78 -10.01 -26.77
N ASN A 63 17.78 -10.73 -27.91
CA ASN A 63 16.63 -11.46 -28.44
C ASN A 63 16.77 -12.99 -28.36
N GLY A 64 17.69 -13.48 -27.53
CA GLY A 64 17.77 -14.90 -27.17
C GLY A 64 16.49 -15.40 -26.47
N PRO A 65 16.38 -16.70 -26.17
CA PRO A 65 17.40 -17.75 -26.32
C PRO A 65 17.27 -18.54 -27.63
N ARG A 66 16.47 -18.10 -28.60
CA ARG A 66 16.30 -18.87 -29.85
C ARG A 66 17.57 -18.81 -30.70
N ALA A 67 17.86 -19.90 -31.41
CA ALA A 67 18.91 -19.91 -32.43
C ALA A 67 18.60 -18.90 -33.56
N GLY A 68 19.63 -18.29 -34.12
CA GLY A 68 19.53 -17.35 -35.24
C GLY A 68 19.00 -15.97 -34.87
N THR A 69 19.15 -15.55 -33.61
CA THR A 69 18.66 -14.28 -33.06
C THR A 69 19.70 -13.18 -33.01
N VAL A 70 20.93 -13.44 -33.47
CA VAL A 70 22.00 -12.43 -33.59
C VAL A 70 21.62 -11.34 -34.59
N GLY A 71 21.63 -10.09 -34.12
CA GLY A 71 21.20 -8.92 -34.87
C GLY A 71 22.32 -8.22 -35.66
N SER A 72 21.95 -7.33 -36.58
CA SER A 72 22.89 -6.49 -37.30
C SER A 72 23.26 -5.26 -36.46
N PRO A 73 24.53 -4.80 -36.42
CA PRO A 73 25.64 -5.26 -37.25
C PRO A 73 26.49 -6.38 -36.65
N ALA A 74 26.20 -6.90 -35.44
CA ALA A 74 27.02 -7.95 -34.82
C ALA A 74 27.07 -9.24 -35.64
N SER A 75 25.98 -9.51 -36.33
CA SER A 75 25.83 -10.66 -37.18
C SER A 75 26.81 -10.59 -38.39
N LEU A 76 27.17 -9.38 -38.88
CA LEU A 76 27.99 -9.19 -40.09
C LEU A 76 29.40 -9.82 -39.97
N PRO A 77 29.99 -10.29 -41.09
CA PRO A 77 31.36 -10.85 -41.11
C PRO A 77 32.45 -9.90 -40.59
N GLU A 78 32.25 -8.59 -40.77
CA GLU A 78 33.23 -7.59 -40.38
C GLU A 78 33.23 -7.23 -38.89
N ALA A 79 32.16 -7.56 -38.17
CA ALA A 79 31.95 -7.21 -36.77
C ALA A 79 32.55 -8.24 -35.79
N PHE A 80 33.03 -7.78 -34.63
CA PHE A 80 33.42 -8.67 -33.52
C PHE A 80 32.27 -8.77 -32.49
N ALA A 81 31.36 -9.71 -32.72
CA ALA A 81 30.17 -9.93 -31.89
C ALA A 81 30.45 -10.43 -30.47
N VAL A 82 29.74 -9.87 -29.48
CA VAL A 82 29.87 -10.21 -28.05
C VAL A 82 28.52 -10.61 -27.46
N GLY A 83 28.46 -11.82 -26.89
CA GLY A 83 27.33 -12.34 -26.10
C GLY A 83 27.45 -12.03 -24.61
N ALA A 84 26.41 -12.34 -23.84
CA ALA A 84 26.36 -12.09 -22.39
C ALA A 84 26.29 -13.41 -21.59
N THR A 85 27.01 -13.46 -20.46
CA THR A 85 26.86 -14.52 -19.45
C THR A 85 26.24 -13.99 -18.16
N ASP A 86 25.62 -14.89 -17.41
CA ASP A 86 25.14 -14.66 -16.04
C ASP A 86 26.23 -14.96 -14.99
N PRO A 87 25.96 -14.76 -13.68
CA PRO A 87 26.94 -15.02 -12.61
C PRO A 87 27.37 -16.49 -12.47
N GLU A 88 26.57 -17.43 -12.98
CA GLU A 88 26.86 -18.87 -12.99
C GLU A 88 27.71 -19.30 -14.21
N ASP A 89 28.19 -18.34 -15.01
CA ASP A 89 28.89 -18.56 -16.28
C ASP A 89 28.04 -19.29 -17.34
N GLU A 90 26.71 -19.24 -17.23
CA GLU A 90 25.81 -19.67 -18.28
C GLU A 90 25.53 -18.52 -19.27
N ALA A 91 25.17 -18.87 -20.51
CA ALA A 91 24.72 -17.87 -21.47
C ALA A 91 23.42 -17.20 -20.95
N ALA A 92 23.43 -15.88 -20.80
CA ALA A 92 22.25 -15.15 -20.35
C ALA A 92 21.08 -15.43 -21.32
N ASN A 93 19.89 -15.65 -20.79
CA ASN A 93 18.71 -16.09 -21.56
C ASN A 93 18.39 -15.11 -22.71
N PHE A 94 18.48 -13.80 -22.44
CA PHE A 94 18.29 -12.77 -23.46
C PHE A 94 19.43 -12.71 -24.49
N SER A 95 20.61 -13.27 -24.22
CA SER A 95 21.76 -13.14 -25.13
C SER A 95 21.43 -13.77 -26.48
N SER A 96 21.42 -12.95 -27.54
CA SER A 96 21.17 -13.43 -28.90
C SER A 96 22.20 -14.47 -29.33
N ARG A 97 21.72 -15.51 -30.00
CA ARG A 97 22.49 -16.70 -30.41
C ARG A 97 22.64 -16.79 -31.92
N GLY A 98 23.73 -17.40 -32.36
CA GLY A 98 23.89 -17.81 -33.75
C GLY A 98 22.96 -18.97 -34.15
N PRO A 99 23.08 -19.50 -35.38
CA PRO A 99 24.05 -19.10 -36.40
C PRO A 99 23.71 -17.73 -36.98
N SER A 100 24.74 -17.06 -37.50
CA SER A 100 24.55 -15.82 -38.24
C SER A 100 23.86 -16.09 -39.59
N PRO A 101 23.05 -15.17 -40.15
CA PRO A 101 22.46 -15.33 -41.49
C PRO A 101 23.47 -15.53 -42.63
N TRP A 102 24.75 -15.23 -42.41
CA TRP A 102 25.85 -15.51 -43.37
C TRP A 102 26.59 -16.83 -43.10
N GLY A 103 26.08 -17.70 -42.22
CA GLY A 103 26.60 -19.06 -41.99
C GLY A 103 27.73 -19.18 -40.98
N GLU A 104 28.12 -18.09 -40.33
CA GLU A 104 29.20 -18.05 -39.34
C GLU A 104 28.68 -18.25 -37.92
N ILE A 105 29.53 -18.81 -37.04
CA ILE A 105 29.25 -18.89 -35.61
C ILE A 105 29.30 -17.48 -35.01
N ARG A 106 28.27 -17.16 -34.22
CA ARG A 106 28.14 -15.92 -33.46
C ARG A 106 27.50 -16.24 -32.10
N PRO A 107 27.86 -15.55 -31.01
CA PRO A 107 28.91 -14.51 -30.91
C PRO A 107 30.33 -15.05 -31.14
N HIS A 108 31.33 -14.16 -31.19
CA HIS A 108 32.74 -14.60 -31.18
C HIS A 108 33.18 -15.01 -29.76
N VAL A 109 32.75 -14.26 -28.75
CA VAL A 109 33.02 -14.50 -27.32
C VAL A 109 31.84 -13.99 -26.50
N ALA A 110 31.75 -14.41 -25.24
CA ALA A 110 30.83 -13.84 -24.27
C ALA A 110 31.57 -13.13 -23.13
N ALA A 111 30.87 -12.27 -22.39
CA ALA A 111 31.38 -11.61 -21.19
C ALA A 111 30.24 -11.39 -20.17
N PRO A 112 30.54 -11.11 -18.89
CA PRO A 112 29.52 -10.83 -17.89
C PRO A 112 28.55 -9.73 -18.34
N GLY A 113 27.26 -10.06 -18.36
CA GLY A 113 26.20 -9.17 -18.88
C GLY A 113 24.93 -9.15 -18.05
N VAL A 114 24.87 -9.87 -16.92
CA VAL A 114 23.75 -9.85 -15.96
C VAL A 114 24.21 -9.23 -14.65
N ASN A 115 23.36 -8.38 -14.06
CA ASN A 115 23.57 -7.64 -12.82
C ASN A 115 24.93 -6.92 -12.78
N VAL A 116 25.36 -6.36 -13.93
CA VAL A 116 26.62 -5.64 -14.03
C VAL A 116 26.49 -4.27 -13.40
N ARG A 117 27.23 -4.02 -12.32
CA ARG A 117 27.28 -2.72 -11.66
C ARG A 117 28.13 -1.73 -12.46
N SER A 118 27.54 -0.62 -12.90
CA SER A 118 28.23 0.42 -13.66
C SER A 118 27.75 1.83 -13.30
N SER A 119 28.41 2.86 -13.85
CA SER A 119 28.10 4.27 -13.61
C SER A 119 26.84 4.71 -14.34
N LEU A 120 25.99 5.47 -13.65
CA LEU A 120 24.80 6.15 -14.20
C LEU A 120 24.98 7.68 -14.16
N PRO A 121 24.21 8.44 -14.97
CA PRO A 121 24.20 9.90 -14.88
C PRO A 121 23.92 10.39 -13.45
N GLY A 122 24.53 11.52 -13.06
CA GLY A 122 24.37 12.08 -11.71
C GLY A 122 25.34 11.53 -10.67
N GLY A 123 26.31 10.70 -11.05
CA GLY A 123 27.38 10.23 -10.17
C GLY A 123 27.02 9.03 -9.28
N VAL A 124 25.95 8.31 -9.63
CA VAL A 124 25.49 7.10 -8.92
C VAL A 124 25.88 5.84 -9.70
N TYR A 125 25.77 4.68 -9.03
CA TYR A 125 25.97 3.37 -9.64
C TYR A 125 24.66 2.60 -9.65
N GLY A 126 24.44 1.80 -10.69
CA GLY A 126 23.30 0.89 -10.79
C GLY A 126 23.67 -0.42 -11.46
N LEU A 127 22.77 -1.39 -11.39
CA LEU A 127 22.90 -2.69 -12.06
C LEU A 127 22.24 -2.61 -13.45
N GLY A 128 22.81 -3.32 -14.42
CA GLY A 128 22.27 -3.43 -15.76
C GLY A 128 22.44 -4.82 -16.36
N ASN A 129 21.47 -5.20 -17.19
CA ASN A 129 21.42 -6.47 -17.92
C ASN A 129 21.49 -6.21 -19.43
N GLY A 130 22.36 -6.92 -20.15
CA GLY A 130 22.40 -6.88 -21.60
C GLY A 130 23.74 -7.28 -22.22
N THR A 131 23.71 -7.71 -23.48
CA THR A 131 24.93 -7.78 -24.32
C THR A 131 25.59 -6.41 -24.46
N SER A 132 24.82 -5.33 -24.27
CA SER A 132 25.31 -3.95 -24.11
C SER A 132 26.25 -3.74 -22.92
N MET A 133 26.14 -4.55 -21.87
CA MET A 133 27.04 -4.55 -20.69
C MET A 133 28.22 -5.49 -20.90
N ALA A 134 28.04 -6.59 -21.64
CA ALA A 134 29.11 -7.52 -21.99
C ALA A 134 30.11 -6.92 -23.00
N THR A 135 29.63 -6.26 -24.06
CA THR A 135 30.47 -5.66 -25.13
C THR A 135 31.56 -4.71 -24.64
N PRO A 136 31.31 -3.77 -23.69
CA PRO A 136 32.35 -2.89 -23.19
C PRO A 136 33.43 -3.61 -22.37
N HIS A 137 33.16 -4.78 -21.77
CA HIS A 137 34.21 -5.60 -21.16
C HIS A 137 35.24 -6.03 -22.22
N VAL A 138 34.77 -6.52 -23.37
CA VAL A 138 35.61 -6.95 -24.49
C VAL A 138 36.33 -5.76 -25.14
N THR A 139 35.66 -4.61 -25.27
CA THR A 139 36.29 -3.35 -25.69
C THR A 139 37.46 -2.98 -24.78
N GLY A 140 37.27 -3.08 -23.46
CA GLY A 140 38.32 -2.83 -22.48
C GLY A 140 39.52 -3.77 -22.64
N ILE A 141 39.27 -5.07 -22.88
CA ILE A 141 40.33 -6.05 -23.14
C ILE A 141 41.11 -5.69 -24.41
N ALA A 142 40.42 -5.33 -25.50
CA ALA A 142 41.09 -4.90 -26.73
C ALA A 142 41.96 -3.66 -26.53
N ALA A 143 41.49 -2.68 -25.73
CA ALA A 143 42.27 -1.50 -25.37
C ALA A 143 43.50 -1.86 -24.51
N LEU A 144 43.36 -2.79 -23.55
CA LEU A 144 44.49 -3.32 -22.77
C LEU A 144 45.53 -4.01 -23.66
N LEU A 145 45.11 -4.78 -24.67
CA LEU A 145 46.04 -5.39 -25.63
C LEU A 145 46.78 -4.33 -26.45
N ARG A 146 46.07 -3.31 -26.93
CA ARG A 146 46.67 -2.19 -27.69
C ARG A 146 47.64 -1.36 -26.85
N SER A 147 47.40 -1.19 -25.55
CA SER A 147 48.34 -0.47 -24.67
C SER A 147 49.66 -1.22 -24.49
N VAL A 148 49.61 -2.56 -24.51
CA VAL A 148 50.80 -3.43 -24.46
C VAL A 148 51.54 -3.47 -25.80
N SER A 149 50.81 -3.55 -26.92
CA SER A 149 51.39 -3.50 -28.26
C SER A 149 50.64 -2.50 -29.16
N PRO A 150 51.12 -1.25 -29.26
CA PRO A 150 50.48 -0.22 -30.07
C PRO A 150 50.41 -0.56 -31.56
N THR A 151 51.23 -1.50 -32.04
CA THR A 151 51.26 -1.94 -33.45
C THR A 151 50.38 -3.16 -33.74
N LEU A 152 49.59 -3.63 -32.77
CA LEU A 152 48.77 -4.84 -32.93
C LEU A 152 47.67 -4.62 -33.97
N SER A 153 47.57 -5.52 -34.95
CA SER A 153 46.51 -5.44 -35.97
C SER A 153 45.18 -5.95 -35.43
N VAL A 154 44.06 -5.45 -35.98
CA VAL A 154 42.68 -5.88 -35.63
C VAL A 154 42.54 -7.40 -35.64
N THR A 155 43.04 -8.06 -36.69
CA THR A 155 43.00 -9.53 -36.82
C THR A 155 43.74 -10.23 -35.69
N ARG A 156 44.89 -9.69 -35.27
CA ARG A 156 45.69 -10.30 -34.20
C ARG A 156 45.06 -10.05 -32.83
N THR A 157 44.49 -8.87 -32.60
CA THR A 157 43.71 -8.56 -31.40
C THR A 157 42.52 -9.52 -31.25
N ALA A 158 41.71 -9.66 -32.31
CA ALA A 158 40.57 -10.58 -32.34
C ALA A 158 41.00 -12.03 -32.05
N PHE A 159 42.08 -12.50 -32.70
CA PHE A 159 42.62 -13.84 -32.49
C PHE A 159 43.05 -14.07 -31.04
N ILE A 160 43.73 -13.12 -30.41
CA ILE A 160 44.18 -13.24 -29.01
C ILE A 160 42.95 -13.35 -28.10
N ILE A 161 41.98 -12.44 -28.23
CA ILE A 161 40.76 -12.45 -27.42
C ILE A 161 40.00 -13.79 -27.54
N THR A 162 39.85 -14.33 -28.76
CA THR A 162 39.15 -15.61 -28.96
C THR A 162 39.97 -16.82 -28.49
N SER A 163 41.28 -16.82 -28.68
CA SER A 163 42.13 -17.99 -28.36
C SER A 163 42.43 -18.14 -26.87
N THR A 164 42.21 -17.08 -26.09
CA THR A 164 42.41 -17.09 -24.63
C THR A 164 41.09 -17.06 -23.85
N ALA A 165 39.94 -17.13 -24.53
CA ALA A 165 38.65 -17.22 -23.85
C ALA A 165 38.53 -18.55 -23.10
N LEU A 166 37.90 -18.53 -21.92
CA LEU A 166 37.55 -19.72 -21.16
C LEU A 166 36.39 -20.43 -21.87
N PRO A 167 36.59 -21.64 -22.44
CA PRO A 167 35.53 -22.35 -23.15
C PRO A 167 34.33 -22.62 -22.23
N LEU A 168 33.12 -22.36 -22.75
CA LEU A 168 31.86 -22.64 -22.05
C LEU A 168 31.00 -23.57 -22.91
N GLY A 169 30.58 -24.69 -22.34
CA GLY A 169 29.84 -25.76 -23.03
C GLY A 169 30.75 -26.79 -23.74
N ASP A 170 30.15 -27.92 -24.13
CA ASP A 170 30.90 -29.09 -24.64
C ASP A 170 31.52 -28.87 -26.03
N ALA A 171 30.92 -28.02 -26.86
CA ALA A 171 31.41 -27.68 -28.20
C ALA A 171 31.98 -26.25 -28.22
N THR A 172 33.21 -26.08 -28.73
CA THR A 172 33.85 -24.76 -28.85
C THR A 172 34.50 -24.59 -30.23
N PRO A 173 34.18 -23.53 -31.00
CA PRO A 173 33.18 -22.51 -30.68
C PRO A 173 31.73 -23.01 -30.84
N ASN A 174 30.78 -22.40 -30.12
CA ASN A 174 29.33 -22.66 -30.24
C ASN A 174 28.53 -21.37 -30.50
N ASN A 175 27.23 -21.51 -30.78
CA ASN A 175 26.34 -20.38 -31.10
C ASN A 175 25.79 -19.63 -29.87
N ASP A 176 26.16 -20.04 -28.65
CA ASP A 176 25.67 -19.43 -27.41
C ASP A 176 26.71 -18.44 -26.85
N THR A 177 27.95 -18.89 -26.68
CA THR A 177 29.06 -18.12 -26.08
C THR A 177 30.26 -17.97 -27.01
N GLY A 178 30.20 -18.50 -28.24
CA GLY A 178 31.31 -18.42 -29.20
C GLY A 178 32.49 -19.26 -28.75
N TRP A 179 33.67 -18.66 -28.67
CA TRP A 179 34.89 -19.28 -28.11
C TRP A 179 34.89 -19.36 -26.58
N GLY A 180 33.84 -18.83 -25.92
CA GLY A 180 33.68 -18.85 -24.46
C GLY A 180 33.74 -17.47 -23.82
N ARG A 181 33.82 -17.44 -22.48
CA ARG A 181 33.90 -16.19 -21.72
C ARG A 181 35.29 -15.57 -21.85
N VAL A 182 35.37 -14.28 -22.14
CA VAL A 182 36.65 -13.58 -22.22
C VAL A 182 37.45 -13.64 -20.91
N ASP A 183 38.78 -13.73 -21.05
CA ASP A 183 39.74 -13.67 -19.95
C ASP A 183 40.79 -12.59 -20.27
N ALA A 184 40.68 -11.46 -19.58
CA ALA A 184 41.57 -10.32 -19.75
C ALA A 184 43.02 -10.64 -19.40
N PHE A 185 43.24 -11.44 -18.35
CA PHE A 185 44.57 -11.80 -17.87
C PHE A 185 45.27 -12.70 -18.89
N SER A 186 44.59 -13.76 -19.34
CA SER A 186 45.12 -14.68 -20.34
C SER A 186 45.39 -13.97 -21.68
N ALA A 187 44.51 -13.07 -22.11
CA ALA A 187 44.69 -12.28 -23.33
C ALA A 187 45.93 -11.38 -23.27
N VAL A 188 46.08 -10.58 -22.22
CA VAL A 188 47.22 -9.66 -22.05
C VAL A 188 48.53 -10.43 -21.94
N THR A 189 48.53 -11.54 -21.21
CA THR A 189 49.72 -12.39 -21.02
C THR A 189 50.19 -13.01 -22.35
N ALA A 190 49.26 -13.45 -23.21
CA ALA A 190 49.59 -13.98 -24.53
C ALA A 190 50.28 -12.94 -25.44
N LEU A 191 50.00 -11.66 -25.26
CA LEU A 191 50.60 -10.57 -26.03
C LEU A 191 51.91 -10.03 -25.44
N ALA A 192 52.04 -10.00 -24.11
CA ALA A 192 53.23 -9.51 -23.39
C ALA A 192 54.47 -10.42 -23.53
N HIS A 193 54.46 -11.35 -24.49
CA HIS A 193 55.48 -12.36 -24.71
C HIS A 193 55.76 -13.24 -23.49
N ALA A 194 54.72 -13.90 -22.97
CA ALA A 194 54.84 -14.89 -21.91
C ALA A 194 55.87 -16.00 -22.22
N GLY A 195 56.46 -16.56 -21.17
CA GLY A 195 57.04 -17.90 -21.22
C GLY A 195 56.04 -18.91 -20.66
N PHE A 196 56.32 -20.19 -20.87
CA PHE A 196 55.47 -21.28 -20.41
C PHE A 196 56.18 -22.06 -19.32
N ILE A 197 55.45 -22.52 -18.32
CA ILE A 197 55.88 -23.64 -17.47
C ILE A 197 54.97 -24.82 -17.77
N THR A 198 55.56 -25.96 -18.08
CA THR A 198 54.83 -27.22 -18.27
C THR A 198 55.49 -28.33 -17.48
N GLY A 199 54.85 -29.48 -17.41
CA GLY A 199 55.41 -30.69 -16.84
C GLY A 199 54.31 -31.64 -16.44
N SER A 200 54.66 -32.62 -15.62
CA SER A 200 53.71 -33.59 -15.11
C SER A 200 53.67 -33.64 -13.59
N VAL A 201 52.46 -33.81 -13.05
CA VAL A 201 52.21 -34.15 -11.65
C VAL A 201 51.98 -35.66 -11.58
N THR A 202 52.88 -36.36 -10.90
CA THR A 202 52.89 -37.82 -10.85
C THR A 202 53.00 -38.31 -9.43
N ARG A 203 52.54 -39.54 -9.19
CA ARG A 203 52.73 -40.22 -7.91
C ARG A 203 54.19 -40.61 -7.74
N GLN A 204 54.78 -40.22 -6.62
CA GLN A 204 56.13 -40.62 -6.26
C GLN A 204 56.19 -42.14 -6.04
N GLY A 205 57.04 -42.82 -6.81
CA GLY A 205 57.20 -44.28 -6.77
C GLY A 205 56.94 -44.95 -8.12
N ASP A 206 55.67 -45.02 -8.53
CA ASP A 206 55.20 -45.68 -9.76
C ASP A 206 55.08 -44.73 -10.97
N ARG A 207 55.16 -43.41 -10.74
CA ARG A 207 55.00 -42.33 -11.74
C ARG A 207 53.64 -42.33 -12.43
N ALA A 208 52.61 -42.90 -11.81
CA ALA A 208 51.24 -42.77 -12.31
C ALA A 208 50.82 -41.29 -12.35
N ALA A 209 50.11 -40.89 -13.39
CA ALA A 209 49.56 -39.54 -13.52
C ALA A 209 48.60 -39.21 -12.36
N ILE A 210 48.68 -38.00 -11.82
CA ILE A 210 47.71 -37.49 -10.84
C ILE A 210 46.84 -36.45 -11.54
N ALA A 211 45.73 -36.91 -12.11
CA ALA A 211 44.72 -36.03 -12.69
C ALA A 211 44.10 -35.13 -11.60
N GLY A 212 43.76 -33.90 -11.97
CA GLY A 212 43.12 -32.95 -11.04
C GLY A 212 44.07 -32.30 -10.03
N ALA A 213 45.38 -32.59 -10.06
CA ALA A 213 46.35 -31.93 -9.19
C ALA A 213 46.45 -30.42 -9.52
N THR A 214 46.39 -29.57 -8.51
CA THR A 214 46.54 -28.12 -8.67
C THR A 214 48.01 -27.73 -8.67
N VAL A 215 48.42 -26.91 -9.63
CA VAL A 215 49.76 -26.29 -9.67
C VAL A 215 49.60 -24.78 -9.62
N VAL A 216 50.13 -24.16 -8.57
CA VAL A 216 50.12 -22.71 -8.35
C VAL A 216 51.52 -22.18 -8.53
N ALA A 217 51.71 -21.22 -9.43
CA ALA A 217 52.94 -20.45 -9.57
C ALA A 217 52.76 -19.07 -8.96
N ALA A 218 53.60 -18.70 -7.99
CA ALA A 218 53.66 -17.37 -7.39
C ALA A 218 54.99 -16.70 -7.74
N SER A 219 55.00 -15.42 -8.13
CA SER A 219 56.25 -14.69 -8.41
C SER A 219 57.14 -14.65 -7.17
N HIS A 220 58.44 -14.94 -7.33
CA HIS A 220 59.42 -15.03 -6.25
C HIS A 220 59.87 -13.63 -5.81
N GLY A 221 59.20 -13.07 -4.79
CA GLY A 221 59.50 -11.75 -4.25
C GLY A 221 58.88 -10.57 -5.02
N GLY A 222 58.05 -10.87 -6.03
CA GLY A 222 57.26 -9.89 -6.79
C GLY A 222 55.74 -10.09 -6.60
N THR A 223 54.95 -9.49 -7.49
CA THR A 223 53.49 -9.61 -7.53
C THR A 223 53.03 -10.20 -8.86
N GLY A 224 52.29 -11.30 -8.84
CA GLY A 224 51.82 -12.01 -10.03
C GLY A 224 51.91 -13.53 -9.87
N GLY A 225 51.34 -14.29 -10.80
CA GLY A 225 51.26 -15.75 -10.70
C GLY A 225 50.25 -16.36 -11.66
N GLY A 226 50.02 -17.67 -11.52
CA GLY A 226 49.00 -18.40 -12.27
C GLY A 226 48.70 -19.74 -11.62
N THR A 227 47.49 -20.23 -11.80
CA THR A 227 47.06 -21.55 -11.31
C THR A 227 46.57 -22.39 -12.49
N THR A 228 46.90 -23.67 -12.48
CA THR A 228 46.41 -24.64 -13.45
C THR A 228 46.08 -25.96 -12.76
N VAL A 229 45.35 -26.83 -13.47
CA VAL A 229 44.99 -28.17 -13.01
C VAL A 229 45.57 -29.18 -14.00
N ALA A 230 46.18 -30.24 -13.48
CA ALA A 230 46.74 -31.31 -14.30
C ALA A 230 45.63 -32.12 -14.98
N GLY A 231 45.80 -32.40 -16.28
CA GLY A 231 44.88 -33.22 -17.07
C GLY A 231 44.92 -34.71 -16.69
N GLU A 232 44.15 -35.54 -17.41
CA GLU A 232 44.09 -36.99 -17.16
C GLU A 232 45.44 -37.71 -17.27
N ASP A 233 46.33 -37.20 -18.12
CA ASP A 233 47.70 -37.67 -18.30
C ASP A 233 48.69 -37.11 -17.25
N GLY A 234 48.19 -36.30 -16.31
CA GLY A 234 48.97 -35.63 -15.28
C GLY A 234 49.74 -34.42 -15.82
N GLY A 235 49.61 -34.08 -17.10
CA GLY A 235 50.25 -32.95 -17.74
C GLY A 235 49.60 -31.63 -17.35
N TYR A 236 50.41 -30.57 -17.23
CA TYR A 236 49.91 -29.21 -16.98
C TYR A 236 50.66 -28.17 -17.82
N LEU A 237 50.03 -27.02 -18.02
CA LEU A 237 50.61 -25.87 -18.70
C LEU A 237 50.19 -24.57 -18.01
N LEU A 238 51.15 -23.69 -17.77
CA LEU A 238 50.99 -22.33 -17.26
C LEU A 238 51.64 -21.35 -18.23
N ALA A 239 50.91 -20.33 -18.65
CA ALA A 239 51.47 -19.17 -19.33
C ALA A 239 51.73 -18.07 -18.30
N LEU A 240 52.97 -17.62 -18.18
CA LEU A 240 53.41 -16.68 -17.16
C LEU A 240 54.25 -15.55 -17.79
N ALA A 241 54.19 -14.36 -17.20
CA ALA A 241 55.09 -13.27 -17.59
C ALA A 241 56.57 -13.69 -17.35
N PRO A 242 57.54 -13.11 -18.08
CA PRO A 242 58.95 -13.39 -17.82
C PRO A 242 59.37 -12.92 -16.43
N ASP A 243 59.55 -13.87 -15.51
CA ASP A 243 59.97 -13.64 -14.12
C ASP A 243 60.43 -14.97 -13.49
N VAL A 244 60.82 -14.95 -12.22
CA VAL A 244 61.15 -16.14 -11.42
C VAL A 244 59.95 -16.50 -10.54
N TYR A 245 59.52 -17.76 -10.55
CA TYR A 245 58.33 -18.23 -9.82
C TYR A 245 58.64 -19.37 -8.84
N ASP A 246 57.93 -19.39 -7.73
CA ASP A 246 57.83 -20.55 -6.84
C ASP A 246 56.55 -21.31 -7.18
N LEU A 247 56.70 -22.57 -7.56
CA LEU A 247 55.58 -23.43 -7.94
C LEU A 247 55.23 -24.40 -6.82
N THR A 248 53.96 -24.45 -6.44
CA THR A 248 53.43 -25.43 -5.49
C THR A 248 52.48 -26.36 -6.21
N ALA A 249 52.75 -27.67 -6.21
CA ALA A 249 51.82 -28.69 -6.67
C ALA A 249 51.18 -29.41 -5.47
N SER A 250 49.86 -29.56 -5.52
CA SER A 250 49.07 -30.21 -4.48
C SER A 250 47.93 -31.04 -5.06
N ALA A 251 47.66 -32.19 -4.46
CA ALA A 251 46.52 -33.04 -4.79
C ALA A 251 45.97 -33.68 -3.50
N PHE A 252 44.64 -33.86 -3.42
CA PHE A 252 44.04 -34.56 -2.29
C PHE A 252 44.62 -35.98 -2.16
N GLY A 253 45.04 -36.35 -0.95
CA GLY A 253 45.73 -37.62 -0.73
C GLY A 253 47.25 -37.57 -0.83
N TYR A 254 47.85 -36.43 -1.18
CA TYR A 254 49.31 -36.31 -1.40
C TYR A 254 49.92 -35.13 -0.63
N GLN A 255 51.19 -35.28 -0.25
CA GLN A 255 51.98 -34.21 0.33
C GLN A 255 52.33 -33.19 -0.77
N SER A 256 51.97 -31.92 -0.56
CA SER A 256 52.29 -30.85 -1.51
C SER A 256 53.80 -30.67 -1.66
N GLN A 257 54.25 -30.34 -2.86
CA GLN A 257 55.65 -30.09 -3.15
C GLN A 257 55.84 -28.69 -3.72
N VAL A 258 56.91 -28.01 -3.30
CA VAL A 258 57.30 -26.70 -3.81
C VAL A 258 58.58 -26.81 -4.64
N PHE A 259 58.56 -26.23 -5.83
CA PHE A 259 59.73 -26.00 -6.66
C PHE A 259 60.06 -24.50 -6.62
N TRP A 260 61.19 -24.16 -6.01
CA TRP A 260 61.59 -22.77 -5.82
C TRP A 260 62.31 -22.22 -7.05
N ARG A 261 62.00 -20.97 -7.40
CA ARG A 261 62.72 -20.16 -8.39
C ARG A 261 62.80 -20.75 -9.81
N ALA A 262 61.70 -21.23 -10.35
CA ALA A 262 61.58 -21.54 -11.78
C ALA A 262 61.64 -20.25 -12.61
N ALA A 263 62.66 -20.11 -13.46
CA ALA A 263 62.75 -18.98 -14.38
C ALA A 263 61.80 -19.18 -15.57
N VAL A 264 61.05 -18.13 -15.88
CA VAL A 264 60.22 -18.01 -17.07
C VAL A 264 60.83 -16.93 -17.94
N ALA A 265 61.18 -17.27 -19.18
CA ALA A 265 61.65 -16.31 -20.16
C ALA A 265 60.71 -16.27 -21.37
N THR A 266 60.60 -15.09 -21.97
CA THR A 266 59.78 -14.83 -23.15
C THR A 266 59.94 -15.91 -24.23
N GLY A 267 58.82 -16.51 -24.65
CA GLY A 267 58.78 -17.47 -25.76
C GLY A 267 59.46 -18.81 -25.50
N THR A 268 59.85 -19.10 -24.25
CA THR A 268 60.47 -20.36 -23.84
C THR A 268 59.53 -21.18 -22.97
N THR A 269 59.69 -22.51 -22.99
CA THR A 269 58.95 -23.42 -22.11
C THR A 269 59.91 -24.05 -21.10
N THR A 270 59.69 -23.78 -19.82
CA THR A 270 60.41 -24.38 -18.69
C THR A 270 59.66 -25.63 -18.21
N VAL A 271 60.34 -26.78 -18.10
CA VAL A 271 59.72 -28.02 -17.64
C VAL A 271 59.97 -28.21 -16.14
N VAL A 272 58.92 -28.35 -15.36
CA VAL A 272 58.97 -28.65 -13.91
C VAL A 272 58.05 -29.84 -13.64
N ASN A 273 58.59 -30.93 -13.10
CA ASN A 273 57.79 -32.12 -12.79
C ASN A 273 57.67 -32.29 -11.28
N PHE A 274 56.48 -32.68 -10.82
CA PHE A 274 56.16 -32.85 -9.40
C PHE A 274 55.85 -34.31 -9.08
N PRO A 275 56.80 -35.08 -8.53
CA PRO A 275 56.52 -36.38 -7.94
C PRO A 275 55.95 -36.21 -6.52
N LEU A 276 54.62 -36.19 -6.38
CA LEU A 276 53.97 -36.01 -5.08
C LEU A 276 53.95 -37.32 -4.28
N ALA A 277 54.36 -37.25 -3.01
CA ALA A 277 54.34 -38.39 -2.10
C ALA A 277 52.91 -38.65 -1.61
N PRO A 278 52.34 -39.85 -1.76
CA PRO A 278 51.04 -40.17 -1.16
C PRO A 278 51.12 -40.09 0.36
N LEU A 279 50.11 -39.49 0.98
CA LEU A 279 49.99 -39.44 2.44
C LEU A 279 49.59 -40.82 2.98
N PRO A 280 49.99 -41.18 4.21
CA PRO A 280 49.50 -42.39 4.85
C PRO A 280 47.97 -42.38 4.94
N THR A 281 47.32 -43.39 4.36
CA THR A 281 45.86 -43.52 4.35
C THR A 281 45.35 -44.57 5.32
N GLY A 282 44.09 -44.43 5.74
CA GLY A 282 43.28 -45.45 6.39
C GLY A 282 41.93 -45.56 5.70
N THR A 283 41.16 -46.59 6.04
CA THR A 283 39.82 -46.79 5.50
C THR A 283 38.78 -46.27 6.49
N LEU A 284 37.83 -45.47 6.02
CA LEU A 284 36.57 -45.18 6.70
C LEU A 284 35.46 -46.01 6.05
N GLN A 285 34.66 -46.74 6.84
CA GLN A 285 33.51 -47.47 6.34
C GLN A 285 32.34 -47.48 7.34
N GLY A 286 31.13 -47.73 6.87
CA GLY A 286 29.97 -47.85 7.73
C GLY A 286 28.70 -48.23 6.99
N ARG A 287 27.65 -48.56 7.76
CA ARG A 287 26.29 -48.83 7.29
C ARG A 287 25.36 -47.68 7.62
N ILE A 288 24.30 -47.56 6.83
CA ILE A 288 23.30 -46.50 6.95
C ILE A 288 21.95 -47.14 7.22
N THR A 289 21.32 -46.75 8.32
CA THR A 289 20.07 -47.38 8.78
C THR A 289 19.02 -46.36 9.18
N ALA A 290 17.75 -46.73 9.12
CA ALA A 290 16.65 -45.92 9.65
C ALA A 290 16.65 -46.03 11.18
N ALA A 291 16.66 -44.90 11.89
CA ALA A 291 16.77 -44.86 13.35
C ALA A 291 15.60 -45.55 14.08
N ALA A 292 14.41 -45.57 13.48
CA ALA A 292 13.22 -46.16 14.08
C ALA A 292 13.11 -47.69 13.87
N THR A 293 13.57 -48.21 12.73
CA THR A 293 13.36 -49.61 12.34
C THR A 293 14.65 -50.44 12.27
N GLY A 294 15.80 -49.80 12.12
CA GLY A 294 17.09 -50.46 11.88
C GLY A 294 17.30 -50.96 10.44
N GLU A 295 16.32 -50.75 9.55
CA GLU A 295 16.40 -51.19 8.15
C GLU A 295 17.46 -50.39 7.37
N PRO A 296 18.13 -51.00 6.36
CA PRO A 296 19.11 -50.30 5.52
C PRO A 296 18.48 -49.13 4.75
N VAL A 297 19.18 -47.99 4.67
CA VAL A 297 18.74 -46.79 3.95
C VAL A 297 19.77 -46.40 2.90
N THR A 298 19.35 -46.36 1.64
CA THR A 298 20.18 -45.80 0.56
C THR A 298 20.33 -44.30 0.74
N ALA A 299 21.55 -43.82 0.98
CA ALA A 299 21.86 -42.41 1.18
C ALA A 299 23.10 -42.01 0.38
N THR A 300 23.27 -40.70 0.20
CA THR A 300 24.53 -40.11 -0.27
C THR A 300 25.38 -39.76 0.94
N VAL A 301 26.62 -40.23 0.97
CA VAL A 301 27.63 -39.88 1.96
C VAL A 301 28.69 -39.02 1.31
N THR A 302 28.85 -37.79 1.79
CA THR A 302 29.87 -36.85 1.31
C THR A 302 30.89 -36.63 2.42
N VAL A 303 32.18 -36.67 2.09
CA VAL A 303 33.25 -36.28 3.01
C VAL A 303 33.57 -34.81 2.75
N LEU A 304 33.10 -33.92 3.63
CA LEU A 304 33.22 -32.47 3.46
C LEU A 304 34.69 -32.04 3.34
N ASP A 305 34.94 -30.98 2.58
CA ASP A 305 36.28 -30.46 2.24
C ASP A 305 37.17 -31.44 1.46
N THR A 306 36.57 -32.47 0.85
CA THR A 306 37.24 -33.42 -0.04
C THR A 306 36.40 -33.67 -1.30
N PRO A 307 36.98 -34.20 -2.38
CA PRO A 307 36.22 -34.56 -3.59
C PRO A 307 35.45 -35.90 -3.46
N LEU A 308 35.41 -36.52 -2.27
CA LEU A 308 34.88 -37.87 -2.10
C LEU A 308 33.41 -37.88 -1.71
N ALA A 309 32.62 -38.63 -2.49
CA ALA A 309 31.24 -38.97 -2.20
C ALA A 309 30.93 -40.42 -2.62
N SER A 310 29.95 -41.05 -1.98
CA SER A 310 29.49 -42.39 -2.28
C SER A 310 27.97 -42.49 -2.07
N GLY A 311 27.31 -43.36 -2.82
CA GLY A 311 25.88 -43.62 -2.67
C GLY A 311 25.63 -45.10 -2.38
N GLY A 312 24.76 -45.40 -1.42
CA GLY A 312 24.44 -46.78 -1.04
C GLY A 312 23.82 -46.87 0.35
N ASP A 313 23.55 -48.10 0.79
CA ASP A 313 23.16 -48.44 2.17
C ASP A 313 24.38 -48.64 3.10
N SER A 314 25.57 -48.53 2.52
CA SER A 314 26.86 -48.60 3.16
C SER A 314 27.86 -47.78 2.36
N TYR A 315 28.94 -47.35 3.00
CA TYR A 315 29.96 -46.50 2.38
C TYR A 315 31.36 -46.96 2.76
N ARG A 316 32.32 -46.67 1.88
CA ARG A 316 33.74 -46.95 2.10
C ARG A 316 34.60 -45.89 1.39
N PHE A 317 35.48 -45.24 2.12
CA PHE A 317 36.45 -44.27 1.61
C PHE A 317 37.86 -44.60 2.10
N ASP A 318 38.84 -44.50 1.22
CA ASP A 318 40.26 -44.51 1.63
C ASP A 318 40.75 -43.06 1.72
N LEU A 319 41.08 -42.62 2.93
CA LEU A 319 41.34 -41.22 3.29
C LEU A 319 42.72 -41.08 3.95
N PRO A 320 43.47 -39.99 3.73
CA PRO A 320 44.66 -39.68 4.55
C PRO A 320 44.33 -39.67 6.04
N ALA A 321 45.28 -40.04 6.90
CA ALA A 321 45.04 -40.01 8.34
C ALA A 321 44.74 -38.58 8.83
N GLY A 322 43.64 -38.40 9.56
CA GLY A 322 43.18 -37.08 10.00
C GLY A 322 41.70 -37.03 10.41
N PRO A 323 41.23 -35.90 10.95
CA PRO A 323 39.81 -35.64 11.17
C PRO A 323 39.10 -35.35 9.84
N TYR A 324 37.92 -35.91 9.67
CA TYR A 324 37.01 -35.61 8.56
C TYR A 324 35.60 -35.41 9.08
N THR A 325 34.82 -34.62 8.37
CA THR A 325 33.38 -34.50 8.62
C THR A 325 32.63 -35.20 7.49
N ILE A 326 31.88 -36.24 7.82
CA ILE A 326 30.98 -36.89 6.88
C ILE A 326 29.57 -36.32 7.02
N GLN A 327 28.91 -36.09 5.89
CA GLN A 327 27.51 -35.71 5.78
C GLN A 327 26.75 -36.85 5.10
N VAL A 328 25.72 -37.36 5.77
CA VAL A 328 24.84 -38.42 5.24
C VAL A 328 23.47 -37.84 4.95
N ARG A 329 23.05 -37.88 3.69
CA ARG A 329 21.80 -37.29 3.18
C ARG A 329 20.95 -38.34 2.43
N ALA A 330 19.70 -38.48 2.84
CA ALA A 330 18.67 -39.22 2.12
C ALA A 330 17.33 -38.47 2.23
N LEU A 331 16.60 -38.32 1.12
CA LEU A 331 15.24 -37.77 1.15
C LEU A 331 14.35 -38.62 2.06
N GLY A 332 13.44 -37.97 2.78
CA GLY A 332 12.59 -38.63 3.78
C GLY A 332 13.29 -38.87 5.12
N TYR A 333 14.50 -38.32 5.30
CA TYR A 333 15.26 -38.43 6.53
C TYR A 333 15.96 -37.11 6.90
N ARG A 334 16.33 -36.98 8.17
CA ARG A 334 17.19 -35.91 8.66
C ARG A 334 18.65 -36.13 8.25
N VAL A 335 19.30 -35.08 7.78
CA VAL A 335 20.73 -35.08 7.46
C VAL A 335 21.54 -35.26 8.75
N VAL A 336 22.52 -36.16 8.72
CA VAL A 336 23.42 -36.38 9.86
C VAL A 336 24.84 -35.99 9.47
N THR A 337 25.47 -35.17 10.32
CA THR A 337 26.87 -34.79 10.19
C THR A 337 27.68 -35.40 11.33
N ARG A 338 28.80 -36.07 11.03
CA ARG A 338 29.68 -36.70 12.02
C ARG A 338 31.13 -36.34 11.76
N THR A 339 31.87 -35.96 12.80
CA THR A 339 33.32 -35.84 12.74
C THR A 339 33.95 -37.18 13.12
N VAL A 340 34.75 -37.75 12.22
CA VAL A 340 35.43 -39.04 12.35
C VAL A 340 36.93 -38.85 12.22
N HIS A 341 37.72 -39.67 12.92
CA HIS A 341 39.19 -39.64 12.83
C HIS A 341 39.70 -40.90 12.14
N VAL A 342 40.32 -40.74 10.97
CA VAL A 342 40.91 -41.85 10.21
C VAL A 342 42.35 -42.07 10.67
N LEU A 343 42.69 -43.31 11.02
CA LEU A 343 44.03 -43.72 11.43
C LEU A 343 44.80 -44.36 10.26
N ALA A 344 46.08 -44.01 10.09
CA ALA A 344 46.92 -44.59 9.04
C ALA A 344 47.01 -46.13 9.17
N GLY A 345 46.74 -46.83 8.07
CA GLY A 345 46.73 -48.30 7.99
C GLY A 345 45.61 -49.00 8.75
N GLY A 346 44.69 -48.25 9.38
CA GLY A 346 43.56 -48.79 10.14
C GLY A 346 42.24 -48.74 9.36
N VAL A 347 41.23 -49.46 9.87
CA VAL A 347 39.83 -49.35 9.46
C VAL A 347 39.06 -48.64 10.58
N THR A 348 38.40 -47.54 10.24
CA THR A 348 37.49 -46.79 11.14
C THR A 348 36.07 -47.15 10.72
N GLU A 349 35.30 -47.75 11.64
CA GLU A 349 33.89 -48.05 11.42
C GLU A 349 33.00 -46.98 12.05
N GLU A 350 32.12 -46.38 11.26
CA GLU A 350 31.16 -45.38 11.71
C GLU A 350 29.78 -45.66 11.09
N ASP A 351 28.93 -46.39 11.81
CA ASP A 351 27.55 -46.62 11.38
C ASP A 351 26.68 -45.37 11.66
N VAL A 352 25.82 -45.00 10.71
CA VAL A 352 24.98 -43.81 10.80
C VAL A 352 23.51 -44.20 10.77
N SER A 353 22.76 -43.75 11.78
CA SER A 353 21.30 -43.90 11.82
C SER A 353 20.60 -42.57 11.51
N LEU A 354 19.61 -42.63 10.63
CA LEU A 354 18.88 -41.45 10.14
C LEU A 354 17.45 -41.41 10.70
N ALA A 355 17.05 -40.29 11.29
CA ALA A 355 15.67 -40.09 11.76
C ALA A 355 14.76 -39.76 10.57
N ALA A 356 13.57 -40.36 10.51
CA ALA A 356 12.60 -40.07 9.45
C ALA A 356 12.14 -38.60 9.48
N ALA A 357 11.89 -38.04 8.30
CA ALA A 357 11.39 -36.69 8.08
C ALA A 357 10.52 -36.68 6.80
N PRO A 358 9.65 -35.69 6.60
CA PRO A 358 8.99 -35.51 5.30
C PRO A 358 10.00 -35.34 4.15
N THR A 359 9.66 -35.82 2.96
CA THR A 359 10.36 -35.43 1.73
C THR A 359 9.99 -33.97 1.38
N VAL A 360 11.01 -33.15 1.10
CA VAL A 360 10.83 -31.70 0.86
C VAL A 360 11.36 -31.33 -0.53
N LEU A 361 10.58 -30.55 -1.28
CA LEU A 361 11.02 -29.87 -2.50
C LEU A 361 11.05 -28.36 -2.27
N LEU A 362 12.18 -27.72 -2.57
CA LEU A 362 12.31 -26.27 -2.63
C LEU A 362 12.22 -25.80 -4.08
N VAL A 363 11.16 -25.09 -4.44
CA VAL A 363 10.98 -24.51 -5.77
C VAL A 363 11.43 -23.04 -5.75
N ASP A 364 12.30 -22.68 -6.69
CA ASP A 364 12.81 -21.32 -6.87
C ASP A 364 12.30 -20.70 -8.17
N SER A 365 11.32 -19.80 -8.06
CA SER A 365 10.90 -18.99 -9.20
C SER A 365 11.72 -17.70 -9.37
N GLY A 366 12.60 -17.33 -8.43
CA GLY A 366 13.48 -16.16 -8.58
C GLY A 366 14.53 -16.28 -9.69
N ALA A 367 14.87 -17.51 -10.06
CA ALA A 367 15.95 -17.80 -11.01
C ALA A 367 15.72 -17.26 -12.42
N TRP A 368 14.47 -17.24 -12.94
CA TRP A 368 14.23 -16.84 -14.35
C TRP A 368 14.47 -15.34 -14.63
N TYR A 369 14.43 -14.51 -13.60
CA TYR A 369 14.75 -13.08 -13.67
C TYR A 369 16.04 -12.71 -12.93
N TYR A 370 16.88 -13.71 -12.62
CA TYR A 370 18.22 -13.54 -12.05
C TYR A 370 18.24 -12.95 -10.63
N ASP A 371 17.23 -13.25 -9.83
CA ASP A 371 17.09 -12.75 -8.45
C ASP A 371 16.67 -13.86 -7.48
N THR A 372 17.40 -14.99 -7.52
CA THR A 372 17.19 -16.11 -6.59
C THR A 372 17.44 -15.68 -5.15
N GLN A 373 16.56 -16.12 -4.24
CA GLN A 373 16.68 -15.88 -2.80
C GLN A 373 16.72 -17.18 -1.98
N THR A 374 16.97 -18.31 -2.64
CA THR A 374 16.96 -19.66 -2.04
C THR A 374 17.96 -19.85 -0.91
N ALA A 375 19.06 -19.07 -0.87
CA ALA A 375 20.07 -19.17 0.18
C ALA A 375 19.48 -19.07 1.59
N TYR A 376 18.44 -18.27 1.79
CA TYR A 376 17.76 -18.11 3.08
C TYR A 376 16.86 -19.30 3.43
N PHE A 377 16.25 -19.93 2.43
CA PHE A 377 15.46 -21.16 2.59
C PHE A 377 16.37 -22.36 2.88
N ARG A 378 17.45 -22.52 2.10
CA ARG A 378 18.50 -23.53 2.33
C ARG A 378 19.03 -23.44 3.76
N GLN A 379 19.39 -22.22 4.20
CA GLN A 379 19.85 -21.99 5.56
C GLN A 379 18.86 -22.49 6.62
N ALA A 380 17.56 -22.23 6.45
CA ALA A 380 16.56 -22.67 7.43
C ALA A 380 16.36 -24.19 7.41
N LEU A 381 16.33 -24.82 6.22
CA LEU A 381 16.21 -26.26 6.07
C LEU A 381 17.46 -27.01 6.59
N ASP A 382 18.65 -26.49 6.31
CA ASP A 382 19.93 -27.03 6.77
C ASP A 382 20.07 -26.91 8.30
N ASP A 383 19.68 -25.78 8.90
CA ASP A 383 19.65 -25.59 10.37
C ASP A 383 18.65 -26.51 11.10
N LEU A 384 17.70 -27.06 10.34
CA LEU A 384 16.76 -28.09 10.78
C LEU A 384 17.20 -29.50 10.35
N ALA A 385 18.31 -29.63 9.63
CA ALA A 385 18.81 -30.88 9.08
C ALA A 385 17.77 -31.61 8.21
N TYR A 386 16.97 -30.90 7.42
CA TYR A 386 16.13 -31.53 6.39
C TYR A 386 16.95 -31.89 5.16
N ALA A 387 16.72 -33.08 4.59
CA ALA A 387 17.09 -33.35 3.21
C ALA A 387 15.99 -32.85 2.28
N TYR A 388 16.35 -32.05 1.28
CA TYR A 388 15.43 -31.47 0.30
C TYR A 388 16.05 -31.50 -1.09
N ASP A 389 15.24 -31.71 -2.12
CA ASP A 389 15.64 -31.42 -3.49
C ASP A 389 15.26 -29.98 -3.84
N GLU A 390 15.90 -29.44 -4.87
CA GLU A 390 15.68 -28.08 -5.34
C GLU A 390 15.30 -28.08 -6.82
N TRP A 391 14.29 -27.27 -7.16
CA TRP A 391 13.83 -27.07 -8.53
C TRP A 391 13.94 -25.59 -8.88
N SER A 392 14.96 -25.22 -9.64
CA SER A 392 15.15 -23.86 -10.14
C SER A 392 14.42 -23.66 -11.47
N ILE A 393 13.57 -22.63 -11.54
CA ILE A 393 12.87 -22.24 -12.76
C ILE A 393 13.70 -21.14 -13.42
N LYS A 394 14.54 -21.50 -14.40
CA LYS A 394 15.44 -20.54 -15.07
C LYS A 394 14.92 -20.12 -16.45
N TYR A 395 14.27 -21.03 -17.16
CA TYR A 395 13.77 -20.85 -18.52
C TYR A 395 12.27 -21.14 -18.60
N LEU A 396 11.47 -20.12 -18.93
CA LEU A 396 10.02 -20.26 -19.09
C LEU A 396 9.66 -20.47 -20.58
N PRO A 397 8.77 -21.44 -20.91
CA PRO A 397 8.04 -22.31 -19.98
C PRO A 397 8.72 -23.65 -19.65
N GLU A 398 9.92 -23.93 -20.17
CA GLU A 398 10.54 -25.25 -20.16
C GLU A 398 10.80 -25.82 -18.75
N ASP A 399 11.16 -24.97 -17.79
CA ASP A 399 11.49 -25.36 -16.42
C ASP A 399 10.29 -25.30 -15.46
N GLN A 400 9.08 -25.02 -15.95
CA GLN A 400 7.89 -24.97 -15.08
C GLN A 400 7.57 -26.39 -14.57
N PRO A 401 7.50 -26.60 -13.24
CA PRO A 401 7.13 -27.91 -12.71
C PRO A 401 5.68 -28.24 -13.05
N THR A 402 5.38 -29.53 -13.19
CA THR A 402 4.03 -30.07 -13.33
C THR A 402 3.58 -30.74 -12.03
N ALA A 403 2.29 -31.02 -11.86
CA ALA A 403 1.80 -31.71 -10.66
C ALA A 403 2.52 -33.06 -10.41
N PRO A 404 2.76 -33.93 -11.42
CA PRO A 404 3.59 -35.13 -11.26
C PRO A 404 5.00 -34.91 -10.72
N ASP A 405 5.60 -33.74 -10.94
CA ASP A 405 6.92 -33.40 -10.41
C ASP A 405 6.85 -33.06 -8.91
N LEU A 406 5.70 -32.56 -8.44
CA LEU A 406 5.47 -32.17 -7.04
C LEU A 406 4.95 -33.31 -6.17
N LEU A 407 4.13 -34.22 -6.72
CA LEU A 407 3.46 -35.31 -5.99
C LEU A 407 4.38 -36.28 -5.20
N PRO A 408 5.64 -36.55 -5.60
CA PRO A 408 6.55 -37.38 -4.81
C PRO A 408 6.96 -36.78 -3.46
N TYR A 409 6.69 -35.49 -3.23
CA TYR A 409 7.13 -34.76 -2.05
C TYR A 409 5.99 -34.56 -1.04
N ASP A 410 6.25 -34.93 0.22
CA ASP A 410 5.33 -34.70 1.33
C ASP A 410 5.06 -33.21 1.53
N VAL A 411 6.08 -32.36 1.30
CA VAL A 411 6.00 -30.90 1.44
C VAL A 411 6.69 -30.21 0.26
N VAL A 412 6.01 -29.22 -0.33
CA VAL A 412 6.58 -28.28 -1.30
C VAL A 412 6.72 -26.92 -0.64
N VAL A 413 7.93 -26.36 -0.70
CA VAL A 413 8.23 -24.99 -0.29
C VAL A 413 8.50 -24.18 -1.56
N TRP A 414 7.75 -23.11 -1.78
CA TRP A 414 7.81 -22.30 -2.99
C TRP A 414 8.25 -20.87 -2.66
N SER A 415 9.39 -20.48 -3.24
CA SER A 415 9.96 -19.14 -3.13
C SER A 415 9.59 -18.31 -4.36
N ALA A 416 8.85 -17.22 -4.17
CA ALA A 416 8.43 -16.29 -5.21
C ALA A 416 8.79 -14.83 -4.85
N PRO A 417 10.08 -14.42 -4.95
CA PRO A 417 10.54 -13.14 -4.39
C PRO A 417 9.88 -11.89 -4.99
N LEU A 418 9.69 -11.85 -6.32
CA LEU A 418 9.12 -10.74 -7.10
C LEU A 418 8.12 -11.21 -8.18
N ASP A 419 7.70 -12.47 -8.12
CA ASP A 419 6.76 -13.06 -9.07
C ASP A 419 5.67 -13.87 -8.35
N SER A 420 4.91 -14.67 -9.10
CA SER A 420 3.88 -15.54 -8.55
C SER A 420 3.71 -16.80 -9.40
N PRO A 421 3.33 -17.94 -8.79
CA PRO A 421 3.04 -19.17 -9.53
C PRO A 421 2.02 -19.00 -10.66
N GLY A 422 1.00 -18.15 -10.52
CA GLY A 422 0.02 -17.87 -11.58
C GLY A 422 0.61 -17.05 -12.72
N TYR A 423 1.38 -15.99 -12.41
CA TYR A 423 2.08 -15.16 -13.39
C TYR A 423 3.03 -16.00 -14.26
N ILE A 424 3.80 -16.90 -13.65
CA ILE A 424 4.70 -17.81 -14.37
C ILE A 424 4.01 -19.07 -14.92
N ARG A 425 2.67 -19.14 -14.87
CA ARG A 425 1.84 -20.25 -15.39
C ARG A 425 2.03 -21.61 -14.70
N ALA A 426 2.63 -21.63 -13.51
CA ALA A 426 2.76 -22.81 -12.67
C ALA A 426 1.56 -23.08 -11.75
N GLY A 427 0.54 -22.21 -11.74
CA GLY A 427 -0.66 -22.38 -10.90
C GLY A 427 -1.36 -23.74 -11.05
N GLY A 428 -1.37 -24.32 -12.26
CA GLY A 428 -1.94 -25.65 -12.50
C GLY A 428 -1.19 -26.80 -11.79
N ALA A 429 0.12 -26.66 -11.60
CA ALA A 429 0.93 -27.64 -10.87
C ALA A 429 0.57 -27.64 -9.38
N ILE A 430 0.40 -26.45 -8.79
CA ILE A 430 -0.04 -26.29 -7.40
C ILE A 430 -1.46 -26.86 -7.21
N ILE A 431 -2.38 -26.58 -8.13
CA ILE A 431 -3.75 -27.13 -8.08
C ILE A 431 -3.72 -28.65 -8.06
N GLY A 432 -3.00 -29.27 -9.00
CA GLY A 432 -2.91 -30.74 -9.06
C GLY A 432 -2.27 -31.34 -7.81
N TYR A 433 -1.22 -30.71 -7.26
CA TYR A 433 -0.57 -31.14 -6.03
C TYR A 433 -1.50 -31.07 -4.80
N LEU A 434 -2.20 -29.94 -4.62
CA LEU A 434 -3.09 -29.77 -3.48
C LEU A 434 -4.37 -30.59 -3.60
N ALA A 435 -4.90 -30.80 -4.81
CA ALA A 435 -6.08 -31.64 -5.03
C ALA A 435 -5.87 -33.11 -4.58
N ASP A 436 -4.63 -33.60 -4.64
CA ASP A 436 -4.25 -34.95 -4.19
C ASP A 436 -3.76 -34.99 -2.72
N GLY A 437 -4.04 -33.94 -1.93
CA GLY A 437 -3.71 -33.88 -0.51
C GLY A 437 -2.31 -33.35 -0.18
N GLY A 438 -1.68 -32.64 -1.13
CA GLY A 438 -0.35 -32.04 -0.97
C GLY A 438 -0.26 -31.02 0.17
N ARG A 439 0.98 -30.68 0.55
CA ARG A 439 1.28 -29.74 1.65
C ARG A 439 2.21 -28.64 1.15
N LEU A 440 1.68 -27.42 1.02
CA LEU A 440 2.40 -26.29 0.41
C LEU A 440 2.80 -25.24 1.44
N MET A 441 4.00 -24.69 1.33
CA MET A 441 4.36 -23.39 1.88
C MET A 441 4.73 -22.47 0.72
N LEU A 442 3.94 -21.42 0.47
CA LEU A 442 4.21 -20.39 -0.53
C LEU A 442 4.62 -19.09 0.15
N SER A 443 5.66 -18.43 -0.36
CA SER A 443 6.13 -17.14 0.16
C SER A 443 6.52 -16.20 -0.97
N GLY A 444 6.04 -14.97 -0.92
CA GLY A 444 6.36 -13.93 -1.90
C GLY A 444 5.61 -12.63 -1.65
N GLN A 445 6.22 -11.50 -2.01
CA GLN A 445 5.72 -10.16 -1.66
C GLN A 445 4.56 -9.70 -2.57
N ASP A 446 4.60 -10.03 -3.87
CA ASP A 446 3.60 -9.61 -4.88
C ASP A 446 2.67 -10.75 -5.35
N VAL A 447 2.66 -11.87 -4.64
CA VAL A 447 1.87 -13.05 -5.08
C VAL A 447 0.38 -12.69 -5.14
N GLY A 448 -0.12 -11.93 -4.18
CA GLY A 448 -1.49 -11.43 -4.16
C GLY A 448 -1.75 -10.35 -5.20
N TYR A 449 -0.82 -9.44 -5.45
CA TYR A 449 -0.94 -8.45 -6.52
C TYR A 449 -1.11 -9.11 -7.90
N TRP A 450 -0.25 -10.09 -8.22
CA TRP A 450 -0.25 -10.79 -9.50
C TRP A 450 -1.41 -11.76 -9.65
N ASP A 451 -1.63 -12.64 -8.67
CA ASP A 451 -2.58 -13.75 -8.82
C ASP A 451 -3.95 -13.47 -8.23
N GLY A 452 -4.04 -12.44 -7.39
CA GLY A 452 -5.27 -11.96 -6.76
C GLY A 452 -6.10 -11.02 -7.64
N GLY A 453 -5.78 -10.79 -8.92
CA GLY A 453 -6.63 -9.99 -9.81
C GLY A 453 -6.24 -8.52 -9.94
N ALA A 454 -5.38 -7.99 -9.08
CA ALA A 454 -5.03 -6.57 -9.08
C ALA A 454 -4.27 -6.16 -10.35
N ALA A 455 -3.38 -7.02 -10.84
CA ALA A 455 -2.66 -6.86 -12.11
C ALA A 455 -3.49 -7.23 -13.36
N GLY A 456 -4.79 -7.51 -13.22
CA GLY A 456 -5.63 -8.03 -14.30
C GLY A 456 -5.41 -9.52 -14.62
N LEU A 457 -4.57 -10.21 -13.84
CA LEU A 457 -4.36 -11.64 -13.88
C LEU A 457 -5.07 -12.29 -12.68
N TRP A 458 -5.81 -13.35 -12.93
CA TRP A 458 -6.54 -14.09 -11.91
C TRP A 458 -6.11 -15.56 -11.94
N SER A 459 -5.73 -16.11 -10.78
CA SER A 459 -5.28 -17.49 -10.67
C SER A 459 -6.17 -18.29 -9.73
N GLU A 460 -6.68 -19.42 -10.23
CA GLU A 460 -7.62 -20.29 -9.49
C GLU A 460 -7.02 -20.80 -8.18
N TYR A 461 -5.73 -21.19 -8.17
CA TYR A 461 -5.10 -21.72 -6.97
C TYR A 461 -5.07 -20.70 -5.81
N TYR A 462 -4.98 -19.41 -6.11
CA TYR A 462 -4.92 -18.35 -5.10
C TYR A 462 -6.25 -18.24 -4.33
N TYR A 463 -7.36 -18.26 -5.07
CA TYR A 463 -8.70 -18.13 -4.50
C TYR A 463 -9.26 -19.45 -3.98
N GLU A 464 -9.16 -20.52 -4.77
CA GLU A 464 -9.82 -21.79 -4.50
C GLU A 464 -9.00 -22.72 -3.61
N TYR A 465 -7.67 -22.58 -3.58
CA TYR A 465 -6.79 -23.46 -2.81
C TYR A 465 -6.03 -22.76 -1.69
N LEU A 466 -5.50 -21.55 -1.91
CA LEU A 466 -4.94 -20.74 -0.82
C LEU A 466 -6.00 -20.02 0.00
N LYS A 467 -7.25 -20.01 -0.48
CA LYS A 467 -8.39 -19.35 0.19
C LYS A 467 -8.06 -17.91 0.57
N ALA A 468 -7.30 -17.23 -0.29
CA ALA A 468 -6.77 -15.90 -0.05
C ALA A 468 -7.53 -14.87 -0.90
N ARG A 469 -7.68 -13.67 -0.34
CA ARG A 469 -8.21 -12.48 -1.02
C ARG A 469 -7.15 -11.39 -0.95
N TYR A 470 -6.84 -10.75 -2.07
CA TYR A 470 -5.93 -9.61 -2.10
C TYR A 470 -6.61 -8.35 -1.54
N ILE A 471 -5.88 -7.55 -0.74
CA ILE A 471 -6.38 -6.30 -0.16
C ILE A 471 -5.59 -5.10 -0.66
N SER A 472 -4.27 -5.14 -0.56
CA SER A 472 -3.40 -4.04 -0.98
C SER A 472 -1.98 -4.52 -1.25
N ASP A 473 -1.38 -3.96 -2.29
CA ASP A 473 -0.02 -4.21 -2.80
C ASP A 473 1.08 -3.92 -1.78
N ASN A 474 0.84 -2.92 -0.92
CA ASN A 474 1.88 -2.37 -0.06
C ASN A 474 1.42 -2.34 1.39
N ALA A 475 1.89 -3.32 2.15
CA ALA A 475 1.70 -3.34 3.59
C ALA A 475 2.37 -2.11 4.23
N PRO A 476 1.70 -1.47 5.21
CA PRO A 476 2.17 -0.24 5.83
C PRO A 476 3.43 -0.43 6.71
N SER A 477 3.74 -1.68 7.07
CA SER A 477 4.79 -2.02 8.03
C SER A 477 5.74 -3.10 7.50
N ARG A 478 6.92 -3.22 8.13
CA ARG A 478 7.89 -4.31 7.92
C ARG A 478 8.12 -5.14 9.19
N VAL A 479 7.22 -5.01 10.17
CA VAL A 479 7.20 -5.78 11.40
C VAL A 479 5.88 -6.56 11.44
N LEU A 480 5.97 -7.86 11.74
CA LEU A 480 4.80 -8.74 11.85
C LEU A 480 4.78 -9.48 13.18
N TYR A 481 3.57 -9.70 13.69
CA TYR A 481 3.28 -10.44 14.90
C TYR A 481 2.52 -11.72 14.58
N GLY A 482 2.97 -12.83 15.16
CA GLY A 482 2.21 -14.07 15.14
C GLY A 482 0.99 -13.99 16.05
N LEU A 483 -0.16 -14.48 15.59
CA LEU A 483 -1.40 -14.40 16.34
C LEU A 483 -1.38 -15.27 17.61
N PRO A 484 -2.00 -14.83 18.73
CA PRO A 484 -2.15 -15.64 19.93
C PRO A 484 -2.86 -16.97 19.64
N ASP A 485 -2.41 -18.05 20.30
CA ASP A 485 -3.00 -19.39 20.19
C ASP A 485 -3.03 -20.01 18.77
N ASP A 486 -2.21 -19.50 17.83
CA ASP A 486 -2.06 -20.03 16.47
C ASP A 486 -0.58 -20.44 16.18
N LEU A 487 -0.31 -20.83 14.92
CA LEU A 487 0.92 -21.42 14.42
C LEU A 487 2.19 -20.67 14.83
N PHE A 488 2.19 -19.35 14.69
CA PHE A 488 3.35 -18.50 14.97
C PHE A 488 3.21 -17.71 16.28
N ALA A 489 2.34 -18.16 17.19
CA ALA A 489 2.10 -17.49 18.47
C ALA A 489 3.41 -17.15 19.20
N GLY A 490 3.49 -15.90 19.66
CA GLY A 490 4.64 -15.35 20.39
C GLY A 490 5.83 -14.92 19.53
N LEU A 491 5.79 -15.10 18.20
CA LEU A 491 6.83 -14.61 17.32
C LEU A 491 6.60 -13.16 16.92
N THR A 492 7.68 -12.38 16.92
CA THR A 492 7.77 -11.07 16.27
C THR A 492 8.88 -11.14 15.25
N ILE A 493 8.59 -10.80 14.00
CA ILE A 493 9.57 -10.81 12.91
C ILE A 493 9.68 -9.42 12.28
N THR A 494 10.89 -9.11 11.81
CA THR A 494 11.13 -7.93 10.97
C THR A 494 11.58 -8.41 9.60
N ILE A 495 10.97 -7.89 8.54
CA ILE A 495 11.21 -8.28 7.15
C ILE A 495 12.04 -7.22 6.38
N THR A 496 12.96 -6.58 7.10
CA THR A 496 13.94 -5.61 6.57
C THR A 496 15.20 -5.68 7.42
N GLY A 497 16.34 -5.41 6.81
CA GLY A 497 17.63 -5.36 7.48
C GLY A 497 18.66 -6.35 6.91
N PRO A 498 19.94 -6.18 7.28
CA PRO A 498 21.08 -6.81 6.63
C PRO A 498 21.25 -8.31 6.92
N GLY A 499 20.44 -8.88 7.81
CA GLY A 499 20.42 -10.31 8.11
C GLY A 499 19.48 -11.12 7.21
N GLY A 500 18.56 -10.47 6.50
CA GLY A 500 17.71 -11.03 5.45
C GLY A 500 18.10 -10.47 4.07
N ALA A 501 17.30 -10.77 3.05
CA ALA A 501 17.53 -10.29 1.68
C ALA A 501 17.37 -8.77 1.50
N ASP A 502 16.70 -8.10 2.44
CA ASP A 502 16.39 -6.66 2.41
C ASP A 502 15.73 -6.19 1.10
N ASN A 503 14.87 -7.04 0.54
CA ASN A 503 14.23 -6.88 -0.78
C ASN A 503 12.70 -6.68 -0.72
N GLN A 504 12.14 -6.37 0.46
CA GLN A 504 10.68 -6.26 0.68
C GLN A 504 10.16 -4.87 0.32
N HIS A 505 10.14 -4.60 -0.97
CA HIS A 505 9.62 -3.36 -1.52
C HIS A 505 8.09 -3.33 -1.52
N TYR A 506 7.45 -4.43 -1.90
CA TYR A 506 6.00 -4.55 -2.16
C TYR A 506 5.37 -5.77 -1.45
N PRO A 507 5.45 -5.90 -0.12
CA PRO A 507 4.76 -6.99 0.57
C PRO A 507 3.25 -6.72 0.61
N ASP A 508 2.49 -7.69 0.12
CA ASP A 508 1.04 -7.66 0.07
C ASP A 508 0.40 -7.70 1.46
N THR A 509 -0.72 -7.00 1.57
CA THR A 509 -1.76 -7.25 2.58
C THR A 509 -2.85 -8.10 1.96
N VAL A 510 -3.19 -9.19 2.63
CA VAL A 510 -4.22 -10.14 2.20
C VAL A 510 -5.37 -10.25 3.20
N ASP A 511 -6.38 -11.03 2.88
CA ASP A 511 -7.45 -11.43 3.78
C ASP A 511 -7.93 -12.85 3.43
N ILE A 512 -8.80 -13.41 4.26
CA ILE A 512 -9.36 -14.74 4.06
C ILE A 512 -10.55 -14.67 3.10
N GLN A 513 -10.50 -15.47 2.03
CA GLN A 513 -11.62 -15.67 1.11
C GLN A 513 -12.64 -16.67 1.67
N ASP A 514 -12.15 -17.74 2.32
CA ASP A 514 -12.98 -18.80 2.89
C ASP A 514 -12.59 -19.05 4.36
N PRO A 515 -13.29 -18.41 5.32
CA PRO A 515 -12.98 -18.56 6.74
C PRO A 515 -13.25 -19.97 7.27
N ASP A 516 -13.96 -20.82 6.52
CA ASP A 516 -14.18 -22.19 6.92
C ASP A 516 -12.95 -23.08 6.68
N ALA A 517 -12.10 -22.68 5.74
CA ALA A 517 -10.94 -23.47 5.31
C ALA A 517 -9.62 -22.87 5.79
N ALA A 518 -9.59 -21.55 6.04
CA ALA A 518 -8.37 -20.80 6.31
C ALA A 518 -8.45 -19.88 7.53
N ALA A 519 -7.29 -19.62 8.13
CA ALA A 519 -7.10 -18.72 9.26
C ALA A 519 -5.83 -17.88 9.08
N ARG A 520 -5.79 -16.70 9.69
CA ARG A 520 -4.62 -15.81 9.69
C ARG A 520 -3.51 -16.41 10.56
N THR A 521 -2.26 -16.12 10.24
CA THR A 521 -1.09 -16.59 11.02
C THR A 521 -0.15 -15.45 11.42
N PHE A 522 0.01 -14.45 10.55
CA PHE A 522 0.77 -13.22 10.81
C PHE A 522 -0.06 -11.98 10.50
N VAL A 523 0.11 -10.94 11.31
CA VAL A 523 -0.46 -9.59 11.08
C VAL A 523 0.65 -8.54 11.12
N TYR A 524 0.57 -7.55 10.23
CA TYR A 524 1.46 -6.41 10.24
C TYR A 524 1.19 -5.52 11.46
N GLN A 525 2.24 -4.87 11.98
CA GLN A 525 2.15 -4.02 13.17
C GLN A 525 1.10 -2.91 13.06
N ASP A 526 0.96 -2.30 11.88
CA ASP A 526 0.03 -1.20 11.62
C ASP A 526 -1.31 -1.69 11.03
N GLY A 527 -1.60 -2.99 11.13
CA GLY A 527 -2.80 -3.62 10.59
C GLY A 527 -2.58 -4.24 9.20
N GLY A 528 -3.43 -5.22 8.87
CA GLY A 528 -3.32 -6.04 7.66
C GLY A 528 -2.78 -7.45 7.92
N CYS A 529 -3.24 -8.42 7.14
CA CYS A 529 -2.79 -9.81 7.23
C CYS A 529 -1.55 -10.03 6.36
N GLY A 530 -0.50 -10.60 6.95
CA GLY A 530 0.76 -10.96 6.26
C GLY A 530 0.94 -12.46 6.06
N GLY A 531 0.05 -13.30 6.61
CA GLY A 531 0.14 -14.75 6.41
C GLY A 531 -1.15 -15.50 6.74
N LEU A 532 -1.37 -16.60 6.02
CA LEU A 532 -2.53 -17.47 6.12
C LEU A 532 -2.10 -18.94 6.29
N ARG A 533 -2.92 -19.73 6.97
CA ARG A 533 -2.89 -21.20 6.93
C ARG A 533 -4.22 -21.73 6.41
N VAL A 534 -4.17 -22.81 5.63
CA VAL A 534 -5.32 -23.44 4.97
C VAL A 534 -5.27 -24.93 5.23
N GLY A 535 -6.39 -25.55 5.60
CA GLY A 535 -6.44 -27.00 5.82
C GLY A 535 -7.45 -27.45 6.87
N THR A 536 -8.27 -26.54 7.37
CA THR A 536 -9.36 -26.89 8.28
C THR A 536 -10.48 -27.56 7.47
N CYS A 537 -10.73 -28.84 7.74
CA CYS A 537 -11.71 -29.67 7.02
C CYS A 537 -11.44 -29.80 5.51
N LEU A 538 -10.16 -29.88 5.16
CA LEU A 538 -9.69 -30.14 3.81
C LEU A 538 -8.67 -31.28 3.84
N ASP A 539 -8.58 -32.02 2.73
CA ASP A 539 -7.64 -33.14 2.59
C ASP A 539 -6.20 -32.69 2.31
N TYR A 540 -5.97 -31.38 2.13
CA TYR A 540 -4.66 -30.76 1.90
C TYR A 540 -4.36 -29.67 2.94
N ARG A 541 -3.09 -29.22 2.99
CA ARG A 541 -2.70 -28.07 3.80
C ARG A 541 -1.84 -27.08 3.02
N ALA A 542 -2.01 -25.80 3.29
CA ALA A 542 -1.16 -24.75 2.75
C ALA A 542 -0.83 -23.68 3.79
N ILE A 543 0.35 -23.09 3.68
CA ILE A 543 0.72 -21.85 4.35
C ILE A 543 1.07 -20.85 3.25
N TYR A 544 0.53 -19.65 3.32
CA TYR A 544 0.87 -18.56 2.42
C TYR A 544 1.37 -17.37 3.24
N LEU A 545 2.61 -16.95 2.97
CA LEU A 545 3.19 -15.72 3.51
C LEU A 545 3.19 -14.68 2.39
N SER A 546 2.47 -13.58 2.58
CA SER A 546 2.33 -12.50 1.58
C SER A 546 3.51 -11.52 1.60
N PHE A 547 4.65 -12.03 2.05
CA PHE A 547 5.96 -11.39 2.09
C PHE A 547 7.01 -12.46 1.80
N GLY A 548 8.20 -12.05 1.41
CA GLY A 548 9.32 -12.95 1.19
C GLY A 548 9.90 -13.50 2.50
N PHE A 549 9.93 -14.82 2.67
CA PHE A 549 10.52 -15.51 3.81
C PHE A 549 12.03 -15.20 3.90
N GLU A 550 12.69 -14.97 2.77
CA GLU A 550 14.08 -14.54 2.67
C GLU A 550 14.36 -13.23 3.41
N ALA A 551 13.33 -12.40 3.62
CA ALA A 551 13.50 -11.09 4.20
C ALA A 551 13.41 -11.06 5.72
N ILE A 552 12.92 -12.13 6.35
CA ILE A 552 12.92 -12.26 7.82
C ILE A 552 14.37 -12.07 8.28
N ASN A 553 14.66 -10.97 8.96
CA ASN A 553 16.01 -10.49 9.18
C ASN A 553 16.83 -11.41 10.11
N GLU A 554 16.19 -12.00 11.11
CA GLU A 554 16.87 -12.85 12.08
C GLU A 554 16.93 -14.31 11.63
N ARG A 555 18.15 -14.86 11.54
CA ARG A 555 18.39 -16.28 11.20
C ARG A 555 17.60 -17.25 12.09
N ALA A 556 17.55 -16.97 13.40
CA ALA A 556 16.81 -17.79 14.36
C ALA A 556 15.30 -17.76 14.12
N ALA A 557 14.75 -16.59 13.78
CA ALA A 557 13.34 -16.45 13.44
C ALA A 557 12.98 -17.19 12.15
N ARG A 558 13.83 -17.14 11.10
CA ARG A 558 13.65 -17.95 9.88
C ARG A 558 13.61 -19.44 10.19
N ARG A 559 14.56 -19.93 10.99
CA ARG A 559 14.59 -21.33 11.42
C ARG A 559 13.28 -21.72 12.13
N GLU A 560 12.82 -20.88 13.06
CA GLU A 560 11.60 -21.15 13.83
C GLU A 560 10.33 -21.13 12.95
N VAL A 561 10.21 -20.17 12.04
CA VAL A 561 9.08 -20.10 11.09
C VAL A 561 9.06 -21.34 10.20
N MET A 562 10.21 -21.77 9.66
CA MET A 562 10.30 -22.98 8.84
C MET A 562 9.94 -24.25 9.63
N ASP A 563 10.45 -24.39 10.86
CA ASP A 563 10.21 -25.56 11.73
C ASP A 563 8.71 -25.71 12.03
N ARG A 564 8.07 -24.61 12.50
CA ARG A 564 6.64 -24.61 12.80
C ARG A 564 5.79 -24.84 11.55
N SER A 565 6.15 -24.24 10.42
CA SER A 565 5.45 -24.44 9.15
C SER A 565 5.44 -25.91 8.74
N ILE A 566 6.62 -26.55 8.66
CA ILE A 566 6.70 -27.95 8.24
C ILE A 566 6.01 -28.86 9.28
N ALA A 567 6.24 -28.64 10.58
CA ALA A 567 5.60 -29.43 11.62
C ALA A 567 4.07 -29.38 11.55
N TRP A 568 3.50 -28.19 11.31
CA TRP A 568 2.06 -28.03 11.14
C TRP A 568 1.56 -28.63 9.84
N LEU A 569 2.27 -28.42 8.74
CA LEU A 569 1.91 -29.01 7.46
C LEU A 569 1.79 -30.53 7.57
N VAL A 570 2.74 -31.21 8.25
CA VAL A 570 2.78 -32.68 8.34
C VAL A 570 1.95 -33.30 9.48
N ALA A 571 1.49 -32.50 10.44
CA ALA A 571 0.75 -33.00 11.61
C ALA A 571 -0.53 -33.76 11.20
N PRO A 572 -0.96 -34.80 11.94
CA PRO A 572 -2.21 -35.48 11.66
C PRO A 572 -3.41 -34.52 11.80
N PRO A 573 -4.54 -34.78 11.12
CA PRO A 573 -5.76 -34.02 11.33
C PRO A 573 -6.26 -34.12 12.78
N PRO A 574 -6.80 -33.03 13.36
CA PRO A 574 -7.32 -33.08 14.71
C PRO A 574 -8.52 -34.03 14.81
N ALA A 575 -8.56 -34.81 15.90
CA ALA A 575 -9.67 -35.73 16.19
C ALA A 575 -10.91 -35.02 16.76
N ALA A 576 -10.72 -33.85 17.38
CA ALA A 576 -11.79 -32.99 17.89
C ALA A 576 -11.34 -31.52 17.78
N GLY A 577 -12.30 -30.63 17.56
CA GLY A 577 -12.08 -29.19 17.47
C GLY A 577 -13.41 -28.47 17.50
N LEU A 578 -13.49 -27.31 18.13
CA LEU A 578 -14.75 -26.59 18.28
C LEU A 578 -14.55 -25.14 17.88
N GLU A 579 -15.44 -24.65 17.04
CA GLU A 579 -15.56 -23.26 16.63
C GLU A 579 -16.96 -22.75 16.95
N LEU A 580 -17.05 -21.51 17.41
CA LEU A 580 -18.28 -20.80 17.70
C LEU A 580 -18.18 -19.38 17.14
N THR A 581 -18.95 -19.09 16.10
CA THR A 581 -18.83 -17.83 15.34
C THR A 581 -20.19 -17.13 15.27
N PRO A 582 -20.37 -15.95 15.87
CA PRO A 582 -21.61 -15.17 15.73
C PRO A 582 -21.71 -14.50 14.36
N ALA A 583 -22.91 -14.44 13.78
CA ALA A 583 -23.16 -13.71 12.52
C ALA A 583 -22.99 -12.19 12.69
N SER A 584 -23.32 -11.67 13.87
CA SER A 584 -22.92 -10.36 14.34
C SER A 584 -22.78 -10.42 15.86
N GLN A 585 -21.72 -9.83 16.40
CA GLN A 585 -21.57 -9.69 17.85
C GLN A 585 -22.54 -8.68 18.44
N MET A 586 -22.92 -7.64 17.67
CA MET A 586 -23.83 -6.59 18.13
C MET A 586 -25.13 -6.61 17.33
N ARG A 587 -26.25 -6.49 18.03
CA ARG A 587 -27.56 -6.26 17.43
C ARG A 587 -28.28 -5.10 18.11
N ILE A 588 -28.90 -4.26 17.30
CA ILE A 588 -29.64 -3.08 17.75
C ILE A 588 -31.12 -3.30 17.48
N GLY A 589 -31.98 -3.00 18.46
CA GLY A 589 -33.43 -3.08 18.33
C GLY A 589 -34.12 -1.89 18.99
N ALA A 590 -35.30 -1.51 18.52
CA ALA A 590 -36.12 -0.52 19.22
C ALA A 590 -36.54 -1.04 20.61
N PRO A 591 -36.69 -0.17 21.63
CA PRO A 591 -37.23 -0.57 22.93
C PRO A 591 -38.56 -1.34 22.82
N GLY A 592 -38.67 -2.48 23.52
CA GLY A 592 -39.84 -3.36 23.45
C GLY A 592 -39.83 -4.37 22.29
N SER A 593 -38.84 -4.31 21.39
CA SER A 593 -38.71 -5.28 20.29
C SER A 593 -37.88 -6.50 20.70
N THR A 594 -38.07 -7.62 19.99
CA THR A 594 -37.25 -8.84 20.14
C THR A 594 -36.22 -8.90 19.02
N VAL A 595 -34.97 -9.06 19.40
CA VAL A 595 -33.82 -9.13 18.50
C VAL A 595 -33.24 -10.53 18.51
N THR A 596 -32.76 -10.98 17.34
CA THR A 596 -32.24 -12.32 17.15
C THR A 596 -30.73 -12.30 16.86
N HIS A 597 -29.97 -13.01 17.69
CA HIS A 597 -28.58 -13.38 17.45
C HIS A 597 -28.52 -14.78 16.84
N THR A 598 -27.81 -14.91 15.73
CA THR A 598 -27.55 -16.20 15.08
C THR A 598 -26.06 -16.49 15.19
N LEU A 599 -25.71 -17.68 15.63
CA LEU A 599 -24.32 -18.14 15.75
C LEU A 599 -24.16 -19.48 15.05
N ARG A 600 -23.02 -19.68 14.41
CA ARG A 600 -22.62 -20.96 13.84
C ARG A 600 -21.73 -21.69 14.82
N VAL A 601 -22.07 -22.94 15.13
CA VAL A 601 -21.24 -23.87 15.87
C VAL A 601 -20.71 -24.91 14.90
N ARG A 602 -19.40 -25.16 14.91
CA ARG A 602 -18.77 -26.11 13.98
C ARG A 602 -17.80 -27.05 14.69
N HIS A 603 -17.85 -28.32 14.29
CA HIS A 603 -16.89 -29.33 14.70
C HIS A 603 -15.71 -29.33 13.70
N LEU A 604 -14.52 -28.93 14.14
CA LEU A 604 -13.31 -28.85 13.30
C LEU A 604 -12.49 -30.16 13.25
N GLY A 605 -12.93 -31.20 13.95
CA GLY A 605 -12.32 -32.53 13.87
C GLY A 605 -12.58 -33.16 12.51
N GLN A 606 -11.57 -33.81 11.94
CA GLN A 606 -11.62 -34.39 10.58
C GLN A 606 -11.60 -35.92 10.60
N GLY A 607 -10.99 -36.53 11.60
CA GLY A 607 -10.91 -37.99 11.79
C GLY A 607 -11.66 -38.52 13.01
N GLY A 608 -12.54 -37.71 13.61
CA GLY A 608 -13.19 -37.96 14.90
C GLY A 608 -14.56 -38.66 14.83
N SER A 609 -15.13 -38.95 16.00
CA SER A 609 -16.56 -39.32 16.12
C SER A 609 -17.44 -38.08 16.15
N THR A 610 -18.73 -38.21 15.82
CA THR A 610 -19.73 -37.15 16.04
C THR A 610 -19.67 -36.64 17.48
N ASP A 611 -19.57 -35.32 17.65
CA ASP A 611 -19.51 -34.66 18.95
C ASP A 611 -20.90 -34.18 19.38
N THR A 612 -21.20 -34.27 20.68
CA THR A 612 -22.36 -33.60 21.27
C THR A 612 -21.89 -32.34 21.97
N VAL A 613 -22.23 -31.18 21.42
CA VAL A 613 -21.83 -29.87 21.96
C VAL A 613 -22.90 -29.35 22.89
N HIS A 614 -22.57 -29.12 24.16
CA HIS A 614 -23.45 -28.49 25.13
C HIS A 614 -23.36 -26.96 25.03
N LEU A 615 -24.51 -26.30 25.12
CA LEU A 615 -24.65 -24.86 25.01
C LEU A 615 -25.23 -24.28 26.31
N SER A 616 -24.61 -23.24 26.85
CA SER A 616 -25.09 -22.53 28.03
C SER A 616 -24.94 -21.03 27.85
N LEU A 617 -25.94 -20.27 28.31
CA LEU A 617 -25.86 -18.82 28.42
C LEU A 617 -25.42 -18.41 29.82
N ASP A 618 -24.61 -17.36 29.88
CA ASP A 618 -24.29 -16.64 31.11
C ASP A 618 -24.42 -15.12 30.87
N GLY A 619 -24.72 -14.38 31.93
CA GLY A 619 -25.06 -12.96 31.86
C GLY A 619 -26.49 -12.69 31.38
N GLY A 620 -26.73 -11.48 30.88
CA GLY A 620 -28.04 -10.99 30.48
C GLY A 620 -28.87 -10.45 31.64
N SER A 621 -29.36 -9.23 31.48
CA SER A 621 -30.32 -8.56 32.35
C SER A 621 -31.69 -8.37 31.67
N TRP A 622 -31.75 -8.59 30.35
CA TRP A 622 -32.96 -8.58 29.55
C TRP A 622 -33.48 -10.00 29.29
N ASP A 623 -34.77 -10.11 28.96
CA ASP A 623 -35.41 -11.41 28.71
C ASP A 623 -34.75 -12.10 27.52
N THR A 624 -34.14 -13.27 27.76
CA THR A 624 -33.27 -13.95 26.80
C THR A 624 -33.62 -15.44 26.74
N ASP A 625 -33.83 -15.96 25.53
CA ASP A 625 -34.13 -17.37 25.28
C ASP A 625 -33.06 -18.03 24.40
N LEU A 626 -32.62 -19.22 24.81
CA LEU A 626 -31.69 -20.07 24.06
C LEU A 626 -32.51 -21.16 23.38
N GLY A 627 -32.67 -21.07 22.06
CA GLY A 627 -33.53 -22.00 21.32
C GLY A 627 -33.12 -23.48 21.39
N THR A 628 -31.86 -23.80 21.72
CA THR A 628 -31.38 -25.17 21.96
C THR A 628 -30.21 -25.23 22.95
N SER A 629 -30.21 -26.20 23.87
CA SER A 629 -29.16 -26.41 24.87
C SER A 629 -28.07 -27.41 24.45
N SER A 630 -28.22 -28.07 23.30
CA SER A 630 -27.22 -29.01 22.80
C SER A 630 -27.35 -29.28 21.29
N LEU A 631 -26.24 -29.60 20.63
CA LEU A 631 -26.16 -29.95 19.22
C LEU A 631 -25.39 -31.26 19.02
N SER A 632 -25.71 -32.00 17.95
CA SER A 632 -24.93 -33.17 17.52
C SER A 632 -24.27 -32.85 16.18
N LEU A 633 -22.93 -32.84 16.14
CA LEU A 633 -22.14 -32.39 15.00
C LEU A 633 -21.17 -33.49 14.56
N ALA A 634 -21.38 -34.03 13.36
CA ALA A 634 -20.42 -34.90 12.69
C ALA A 634 -19.09 -34.16 12.45
N PRO A 635 -17.96 -34.86 12.24
CA PRO A 635 -16.72 -34.24 11.78
C PRO A 635 -16.97 -33.25 10.64
N CYS A 636 -16.40 -32.05 10.74
CA CYS A 636 -16.54 -30.95 9.78
C CYS A 636 -17.95 -30.37 9.57
N ALA A 637 -18.97 -30.86 10.30
CA ALA A 637 -20.32 -30.34 10.24
C ALA A 637 -20.49 -29.07 11.08
N SER A 638 -21.43 -28.22 10.66
CA SER A 638 -21.86 -27.04 11.43
C SER A 638 -23.37 -27.00 11.60
N ALA A 639 -23.83 -26.31 12.65
CA ALA A 639 -25.23 -25.99 12.87
C ALA A 639 -25.38 -24.55 13.36
N GLU A 640 -26.55 -23.96 13.13
CA GLU A 640 -26.89 -22.64 13.65
C GLU A 640 -27.56 -22.75 15.03
N VAL A 641 -27.22 -21.81 15.89
CA VAL A 641 -27.83 -21.56 17.20
C VAL A 641 -28.46 -20.20 17.16
N VAL A 642 -29.70 -20.11 17.62
CA VAL A 642 -30.46 -18.88 17.69
C VAL A 642 -30.65 -18.49 19.16
N ILE A 643 -30.34 -17.25 19.48
CA ILE A 643 -30.60 -16.61 20.77
C ILE A 643 -31.50 -15.41 20.50
N THR A 644 -32.63 -15.33 21.21
CA THR A 644 -33.51 -14.16 21.14
C THR A 644 -33.37 -13.34 22.42
N VAL A 645 -33.32 -12.02 22.27
CA VAL A 645 -33.26 -11.06 23.39
C VAL A 645 -34.35 -10.01 23.22
N THR A 646 -35.23 -9.86 24.20
CA THR A 646 -36.31 -8.86 24.18
C THR A 646 -35.89 -7.63 24.97
N LEU A 647 -35.82 -6.48 24.29
CA LEU A 647 -35.43 -5.21 24.89
C LEU A 647 -36.56 -4.70 25.80
N PRO A 648 -36.26 -4.19 27.01
CA PRO A 648 -37.25 -3.54 27.85
C PRO A 648 -37.91 -2.36 27.12
N PRO A 649 -39.25 -2.19 27.18
CA PRO A 649 -39.92 -1.00 26.62
C PRO A 649 -39.44 0.32 27.22
N THR A 650 -38.81 0.27 28.40
CA THR A 650 -38.26 1.42 29.13
C THR A 650 -36.74 1.58 28.93
N ALA A 651 -36.12 0.83 28.01
CA ALA A 651 -34.70 0.97 27.72
C ALA A 651 -34.40 2.39 27.21
N GLY A 652 -33.47 3.07 27.87
CA GLY A 652 -32.97 4.38 27.42
C GLY A 652 -32.03 4.25 26.22
N TRP A 653 -31.64 5.40 25.65
CA TRP A 653 -30.68 5.47 24.55
C TRP A 653 -29.34 4.81 24.92
N ASP A 654 -28.74 4.10 23.96
CA ASP A 654 -27.42 3.47 24.09
C ASP A 654 -27.26 2.44 25.23
N VAL A 655 -28.35 2.09 25.93
CA VAL A 655 -28.31 1.04 26.95
C VAL A 655 -28.15 -0.31 26.27
N ARG A 656 -27.20 -1.11 26.78
CA ARG A 656 -26.89 -2.45 26.25
C ARG A 656 -27.03 -3.53 27.31
N ASP A 657 -27.31 -4.72 26.84
CA ASP A 657 -27.23 -5.97 27.57
C ASP A 657 -26.20 -6.90 26.94
N VAL A 658 -25.56 -7.72 27.76
CA VAL A 658 -24.45 -8.58 27.35
C VAL A 658 -24.75 -10.01 27.76
N VAL A 659 -24.73 -10.91 26.77
CA VAL A 659 -24.93 -12.35 26.97
C VAL A 659 -23.73 -13.09 26.42
N THR A 660 -23.22 -14.06 27.16
CA THR A 660 -22.13 -14.94 26.69
C THR A 660 -22.69 -16.34 26.42
N LEU A 661 -22.61 -16.79 25.16
CA LEU A 661 -22.87 -18.18 24.81
C LEU A 661 -21.58 -18.99 24.96
N THR A 662 -21.62 -20.05 25.76
CA THR A 662 -20.53 -21.03 25.85
C THR A 662 -20.95 -22.33 25.19
N ALA A 663 -20.13 -22.80 24.25
CA ALA A 663 -20.20 -24.11 23.63
C ALA A 663 -19.11 -25.01 24.21
N ARG A 664 -19.44 -26.26 24.58
CA ARG A 664 -18.49 -27.23 25.15
C ARG A 664 -18.64 -28.60 24.49
N SER A 665 -17.53 -29.14 24.00
CA SER A 665 -17.43 -30.49 23.43
C SER A 665 -17.62 -31.58 24.50
N THR A 666 -18.23 -32.72 24.15
CA THR A 666 -18.26 -33.91 25.04
C THR A 666 -17.12 -34.87 24.75
N ILE A 667 -16.67 -34.99 23.50
CA ILE A 667 -15.55 -35.89 23.15
C ILE A 667 -14.20 -35.34 23.62
N SER A 668 -14.09 -34.02 23.81
CA SER A 668 -12.95 -33.38 24.46
C SER A 668 -13.44 -32.27 25.40
N PRO A 669 -13.77 -32.59 26.67
CA PRO A 669 -14.39 -31.63 27.60
C PRO A 669 -13.56 -30.37 27.91
N ALA A 670 -12.26 -30.41 27.62
CA ALA A 670 -11.37 -29.25 27.69
C ALA A 670 -11.59 -28.25 26.53
N LEU A 671 -12.16 -28.68 25.40
CA LEU A 671 -12.53 -27.82 24.28
C LEU A 671 -13.86 -27.11 24.59
N SER A 672 -13.76 -25.83 24.89
CA SER A 672 -14.88 -24.93 25.08
C SER A 672 -14.62 -23.62 24.35
N GLN A 673 -15.63 -23.10 23.64
CA GLN A 673 -15.59 -21.81 22.97
C GLN A 673 -16.67 -20.91 23.56
N ALA A 674 -16.41 -19.62 23.64
CA ALA A 674 -17.37 -18.64 24.12
C ALA A 674 -17.50 -17.48 23.13
N ALA A 675 -18.73 -17.03 22.90
CA ALA A 675 -19.04 -15.84 22.10
C ALA A 675 -19.80 -14.85 22.97
N VAL A 676 -19.29 -13.62 23.05
CA VAL A 676 -19.94 -12.51 23.73
C VAL A 676 -20.83 -11.77 22.74
N LEU A 677 -22.09 -11.58 23.11
CA LEU A 677 -23.13 -10.97 22.30
C LEU A 677 -23.64 -9.72 23.00
N TYR A 678 -23.83 -8.65 22.23
CA TYR A 678 -24.32 -7.36 22.68
C TYR A 678 -25.67 -7.10 22.04
N THR A 679 -26.70 -6.92 22.86
CA THR A 679 -27.99 -6.39 22.41
C THR A 679 -28.13 -4.98 22.94
N LYS A 680 -28.52 -4.01 22.11
CA LYS A 680 -28.50 -2.60 22.49
C LYS A 680 -29.72 -1.84 21.95
N ALA A 681 -30.21 -0.86 22.71
CA ALA A 681 -31.15 0.15 22.21
C ALA A 681 -30.39 1.21 21.41
N PRO A 682 -30.99 1.85 20.37
CA PRO A 682 -30.26 2.73 19.46
C PRO A 682 -29.53 3.84 20.22
N ALA A 683 -28.38 4.25 19.70
CA ALA A 683 -27.71 5.48 20.08
C ALA A 683 -28.44 6.70 19.49
N SER A 684 -28.06 7.91 19.92
CA SER A 684 -28.63 9.15 19.38
C SER A 684 -28.13 9.51 17.98
N ILE A 685 -27.04 8.88 17.51
CA ILE A 685 -26.41 9.18 16.24
C ILE A 685 -26.21 7.87 15.49
N LEU A 686 -26.61 7.83 14.21
CA LEU A 686 -26.15 6.81 13.28
C LEU A 686 -25.05 7.40 12.40
N LEU A 687 -23.87 6.80 12.43
CA LEU A 687 -22.76 7.06 11.52
C LEU A 687 -22.83 6.05 10.38
N VAL A 688 -23.18 6.52 9.18
CA VAL A 688 -23.23 5.73 7.95
C VAL A 688 -21.97 5.98 7.14
N ASP A 689 -21.16 4.94 7.04
CA ASP A 689 -20.01 4.84 6.16
C ASP A 689 -20.44 4.31 4.80
N ASP A 690 -20.43 5.19 3.82
CA ASP A 690 -20.73 4.91 2.42
C ASP A 690 -19.49 5.12 1.54
N ASP A 691 -18.29 4.93 2.11
CA ASP A 691 -17.05 4.96 1.35
C ASP A 691 -16.76 3.60 0.66
N ARG A 692 -16.63 3.60 -0.68
CA ARG A 692 -16.35 2.36 -1.43
C ARG A 692 -14.87 2.10 -1.70
N TRP A 693 -13.99 3.10 -1.53
CA TRP A 693 -12.58 3.03 -1.95
C TRP A 693 -11.58 3.16 -0.82
N TYR A 694 -11.70 4.20 0.01
CA TYR A 694 -10.72 4.50 1.07
C TYR A 694 -11.42 4.67 2.39
N ASN A 695 -11.09 3.80 3.35
CA ASN A 695 -11.57 3.86 4.72
C ASN A 695 -11.28 5.21 5.38
N GLN A 696 -12.32 5.97 5.71
CA GLN A 696 -12.25 7.24 6.45
C GLN A 696 -12.95 7.19 7.82
N GLU A 697 -13.53 6.04 8.20
CA GLU A 697 -14.38 5.86 9.38
C GLU A 697 -13.74 6.38 10.67
N SER A 698 -12.45 6.08 10.89
CA SER A 698 -11.70 6.49 12.09
C SER A 698 -11.76 8.00 12.36
N LYS A 699 -11.83 8.84 11.32
CA LYS A 699 -11.84 10.30 11.48
C LYS A 699 -13.13 10.83 12.10
N TYR A 700 -14.24 10.14 11.85
CA TYR A 700 -15.54 10.43 12.44
C TYR A 700 -15.66 9.83 13.84
N GLU A 701 -15.24 8.58 14.01
CA GLU A 701 -15.25 7.87 15.28
C GLU A 701 -14.41 8.57 16.35
N ASP A 702 -13.18 8.98 16.01
CA ASP A 702 -12.30 9.75 16.91
C ASP A 702 -12.96 11.05 17.38
N ALA A 703 -13.66 11.74 16.47
CA ALA A 703 -14.33 13.00 16.79
C ALA A 703 -15.53 12.77 17.71
N LEU A 704 -16.36 11.75 17.45
CA LEU A 704 -17.49 11.37 18.30
C LEU A 704 -17.03 10.89 19.69
N ALA A 705 -15.96 10.09 19.74
CA ALA A 705 -15.36 9.59 20.97
C ALA A 705 -14.81 10.74 21.85
N ARG A 706 -14.11 11.71 21.25
CA ARG A 706 -13.63 12.91 21.97
C ARG A 706 -14.75 13.79 22.51
N LEU A 707 -15.91 13.81 21.83
CA LEU A 707 -17.12 14.49 22.30
C LEU A 707 -17.89 13.68 23.35
N GLY A 708 -17.59 12.38 23.49
CA GLY A 708 -18.27 11.46 24.39
C GLY A 708 -19.72 11.22 23.98
N TRP A 709 -20.04 11.31 22.69
CA TRP A 709 -21.40 11.11 22.19
C TRP A 709 -21.62 9.68 21.76
N PRO A 710 -22.73 9.05 22.19
CA PRO A 710 -23.05 7.70 21.78
C PRO A 710 -23.44 7.69 20.30
N TYR A 711 -22.89 6.72 19.56
CA TYR A 711 -23.23 6.48 18.16
C TYR A 711 -23.34 4.99 17.87
N ASP A 712 -24.12 4.66 16.85
CA ASP A 712 -24.10 3.38 16.17
C ASP A 712 -23.47 3.56 14.79
N TYR A 713 -22.77 2.54 14.33
CA TYR A 713 -22.05 2.56 13.05
C TYR A 713 -22.72 1.59 12.07
N TRP A 714 -22.88 2.04 10.83
CA TRP A 714 -23.38 1.24 9.72
C TRP A 714 -22.46 1.43 8.52
N ARG A 715 -22.05 0.32 7.90
CA ARG A 715 -21.26 0.33 6.68
C ARG A 715 -22.10 -0.11 5.50
N THR A 716 -22.13 0.65 4.41
CA THR A 716 -22.71 0.23 3.14
C THR A 716 -21.70 -0.65 2.38
N GLY A 717 -22.20 -1.59 1.59
CA GLY A 717 -21.39 -2.67 1.01
C GLY A 717 -20.49 -2.19 -0.13
N ARG A 718 -19.23 -2.64 -0.15
CA ARG A 718 -18.28 -2.38 -1.25
C ARG A 718 -18.62 -3.18 -2.51
N ASN A 719 -18.65 -2.51 -3.65
CA ASN A 719 -18.32 -3.06 -4.98
C ASN A 719 -19.09 -4.30 -5.46
N GLY A 720 -20.38 -4.46 -5.13
CA GLY A 720 -21.20 -5.55 -5.69
C GLY A 720 -20.71 -6.98 -5.36
N LEU A 721 -19.84 -7.12 -4.36
CA LEU A 721 -19.35 -8.41 -3.82
C LEU A 721 -20.02 -8.78 -2.49
N GLU A 722 -20.84 -7.90 -1.92
CA GLU A 722 -21.74 -8.20 -0.80
C GLU A 722 -23.21 -8.26 -1.27
N PRO A 723 -24.06 -9.10 -0.65
CA PRO A 723 -25.39 -9.39 -1.14
C PRO A 723 -26.31 -8.15 -1.20
N PRO A 724 -27.36 -8.17 -2.04
CA PRO A 724 -28.31 -7.06 -2.19
C PRO A 724 -28.95 -6.68 -0.84
N GLY A 725 -28.88 -5.40 -0.45
CA GLY A 725 -29.47 -4.86 0.79
C GLY A 725 -28.49 -4.19 1.77
N SER A 726 -27.33 -3.73 1.31
CA SER A 726 -26.23 -3.22 2.16
C SER A 726 -26.43 -1.81 2.73
N SER A 727 -27.33 -1.01 2.16
CA SER A 727 -27.69 0.30 2.72
C SER A 727 -28.76 0.17 3.81
N PRO A 728 -28.72 0.98 4.87
CA PRO A 728 -29.68 0.92 5.97
C PRO A 728 -31.12 1.09 5.47
N THR A 729 -32.04 0.27 5.99
CA THR A 729 -33.47 0.38 5.66
C THR A 729 -34.06 1.68 6.23
N LEU A 730 -35.16 2.16 5.66
CA LEU A 730 -35.87 3.33 6.21
C LEU A 730 -36.24 3.13 7.69
N SER A 731 -36.70 1.93 8.08
CA SER A 731 -37.02 1.61 9.47
C SER A 731 -35.80 1.73 10.38
N THR A 732 -34.61 1.38 9.89
CA THR A 732 -33.35 1.53 10.62
C THR A 732 -33.02 3.01 10.78
N LEU A 733 -33.08 3.81 9.71
CA LEU A 733 -32.82 5.25 9.75
C LEU A 733 -33.74 5.97 10.74
N GLN A 734 -35.02 5.58 10.80
CA GLN A 734 -36.03 6.18 11.68
C GLN A 734 -35.79 5.92 13.18
N HIS A 735 -34.91 5.00 13.56
CA HIS A 735 -34.52 4.82 14.95
C HIS A 735 -33.63 5.96 15.48
N TYR A 736 -33.03 6.76 14.61
CA TYR A 736 -32.00 7.72 14.98
C TYR A 736 -32.45 9.17 14.78
N PRO A 737 -32.33 10.03 15.81
CA PRO A 737 -32.68 11.44 15.68
C PRO A 737 -31.71 12.21 14.80
N VAL A 738 -30.44 11.78 14.70
CA VAL A 738 -29.42 12.36 13.82
C VAL A 738 -28.69 11.28 13.03
N ILE A 739 -28.51 11.52 11.74
CA ILE A 739 -27.71 10.68 10.84
C ILE A 739 -26.54 11.48 10.31
N ILE A 740 -25.34 10.91 10.40
CA ILE A 740 -24.14 11.38 9.73
C ILE A 740 -23.86 10.40 8.59
N TRP A 741 -23.91 10.87 7.35
CA TRP A 741 -23.67 10.06 6.15
C TRP A 741 -22.47 10.63 5.40
N PHE A 742 -21.46 9.79 5.15
CA PHE A 742 -20.26 10.22 4.43
C PHE A 742 -19.87 9.23 3.33
N THR A 743 -19.37 9.76 2.22
CA THR A 743 -19.02 8.97 1.02
C THR A 743 -17.51 8.97 0.72
N GLY A 744 -16.74 9.82 1.41
CA GLY A 744 -15.29 9.90 1.26
C GLY A 744 -14.81 10.25 -0.15
N TYR A 745 -13.95 9.42 -0.75
CA TYR A 745 -13.44 9.58 -2.12
C TYR A 745 -14.47 9.34 -3.22
N ASP A 746 -15.64 8.83 -2.86
CA ASP A 746 -16.62 8.40 -3.84
C ASP A 746 -16.97 9.50 -4.86
N TRP A 747 -16.60 9.24 -6.11
CA TRP A 747 -16.86 10.12 -7.25
C TRP A 747 -17.87 9.51 -8.22
N PHE A 748 -18.32 8.26 -8.04
CA PHE A 748 -19.14 7.58 -9.05
C PHE A 748 -20.53 7.22 -8.51
N ALA A 749 -21.45 8.17 -8.56
CA ALA A 749 -22.77 8.08 -7.94
C ALA A 749 -22.67 7.86 -6.42
N PRO A 750 -22.12 8.84 -5.68
CA PRO A 750 -21.69 8.66 -4.29
C PRO A 750 -22.80 8.38 -3.28
N VAL A 751 -24.04 8.69 -3.64
CA VAL A 751 -25.23 8.20 -2.95
C VAL A 751 -26.16 7.66 -4.03
N THR A 752 -26.64 6.43 -3.90
CA THR A 752 -27.51 5.84 -4.92
C THR A 752 -28.89 6.50 -4.94
N ASP A 753 -29.61 6.33 -6.06
CA ASP A 753 -30.99 6.83 -6.17
C ASP A 753 -31.92 6.19 -5.11
N GLU A 754 -31.70 4.91 -4.75
CA GLU A 754 -32.47 4.23 -3.70
C GLU A 754 -32.20 4.83 -2.31
N GLU A 755 -30.95 5.20 -2.02
CA GLU A 755 -30.58 5.87 -0.78
C GLU A 755 -31.14 7.28 -0.71
N ILE A 756 -31.15 8.04 -1.83
CA ILE A 756 -31.79 9.35 -1.89
C ILE A 756 -33.29 9.25 -1.57
N GLU A 757 -33.98 8.21 -2.06
CA GLU A 757 -35.40 7.98 -1.71
C GLU A 757 -35.58 7.71 -0.21
N LYS A 758 -34.73 6.87 0.39
CA LYS A 758 -34.75 6.57 1.83
C LYS A 758 -34.42 7.79 2.69
N LEU A 759 -33.40 8.56 2.32
CA LEU A 759 -33.02 9.80 3.01
C LEU A 759 -34.11 10.86 2.89
N SER A 760 -34.77 10.96 1.74
CA SER A 760 -35.94 11.85 1.56
C SER A 760 -37.07 11.48 2.51
N ALA A 761 -37.43 10.18 2.59
CA ALA A 761 -38.46 9.69 3.48
C ALA A 761 -38.09 9.82 4.97
N TYR A 762 -36.81 9.68 5.32
CA TYR A 762 -36.29 9.96 6.66
C TYR A 762 -36.49 11.44 7.03
N LEU A 763 -36.16 12.36 6.13
CA LEU A 763 -36.36 13.80 6.34
C LEU A 763 -37.86 14.17 6.40
N ASP A 764 -38.72 13.51 5.63
CA ASP A 764 -40.19 13.68 5.73
C ASP A 764 -40.73 13.30 7.11
N GLY A 765 -40.07 12.36 7.80
CA GLY A 765 -40.36 12.00 9.19
C GLY A 765 -39.81 12.98 10.23
N GLY A 766 -39.24 14.11 9.83
CA GLY A 766 -38.58 15.05 10.73
C GLY A 766 -37.13 14.69 11.07
N GLY A 767 -36.48 13.88 10.23
CA GLY A 767 -35.08 13.50 10.39
C GLY A 767 -34.09 14.67 10.39
N ARG A 768 -32.86 14.40 10.83
CA ARG A 768 -31.75 15.37 10.88
C ARG A 768 -30.51 14.75 10.21
N LEU A 769 -30.06 15.34 9.10
CA LEU A 769 -29.01 14.74 8.27
C LEU A 769 -27.79 15.65 8.19
N PHE A 770 -26.63 15.10 8.53
CA PHE A 770 -25.34 15.62 8.11
C PHE A 770 -24.85 14.75 6.93
N LEU A 771 -24.82 15.31 5.72
CA LEU A 771 -24.27 14.67 4.52
C LEU A 771 -22.94 15.31 4.15
N SER A 772 -21.89 14.48 4.08
CA SER A 772 -20.54 14.87 3.65
C SER A 772 -20.16 14.09 2.40
N SER A 773 -20.20 14.75 1.24
CA SER A 773 -20.01 14.08 -0.05
C SER A 773 -19.44 15.05 -1.07
N GLN A 774 -18.26 14.75 -1.60
CA GLN A 774 -17.74 15.43 -2.79
C GLN A 774 -18.39 14.85 -4.04
N ASP A 775 -18.42 15.61 -5.13
CA ASP A 775 -18.94 15.19 -6.44
C ASP A 775 -20.43 14.73 -6.45
N PHE A 776 -21.15 14.93 -5.35
CA PHE A 776 -22.57 14.59 -5.23
C PHE A 776 -23.41 15.29 -6.30
N LEU A 777 -23.08 16.53 -6.64
CA LEU A 777 -23.91 17.34 -7.51
C LEU A 777 -23.75 17.00 -8.99
N TYR A 778 -22.61 16.45 -9.39
CA TYR A 778 -22.43 15.94 -10.75
C TYR A 778 -23.55 14.96 -11.14
N TYR A 779 -23.94 14.07 -10.22
CA TYR A 779 -25.02 13.09 -10.42
C TYR A 779 -26.40 13.59 -10.01
N HIS A 780 -26.49 14.38 -8.94
CA HIS A 780 -27.76 14.63 -8.27
C HIS A 780 -28.27 16.08 -8.36
N HIS A 781 -27.62 16.99 -9.09
CA HIS A 781 -28.05 18.40 -9.17
C HIS A 781 -29.49 18.57 -9.70
N GLU A 782 -29.98 17.70 -10.60
CA GLU A 782 -31.34 17.79 -11.14
C GLU A 782 -32.43 17.21 -10.22
N LYS A 783 -32.04 16.47 -9.17
CA LYS A 783 -32.96 15.77 -8.28
C LYS A 783 -33.61 16.75 -7.29
N SER A 784 -34.88 16.48 -6.93
CA SER A 784 -35.60 17.27 -5.90
C SER A 784 -34.86 17.34 -4.58
N PHE A 785 -34.17 16.27 -4.19
CA PHE A 785 -33.38 16.22 -2.97
C PHE A 785 -32.38 17.39 -2.84
N SER A 786 -31.62 17.69 -3.89
CA SER A 786 -30.58 18.72 -3.87
C SER A 786 -31.14 20.13 -3.61
N TRP A 787 -32.25 20.49 -4.25
CA TRP A 787 -32.82 21.84 -4.12
C TRP A 787 -33.91 21.95 -3.04
N GLU A 788 -34.75 20.92 -2.84
CA GLU A 788 -35.78 20.92 -1.80
C GLU A 788 -35.23 20.59 -0.42
N ARG A 789 -34.24 19.70 -0.31
CA ARG A 789 -33.77 19.16 0.99
C ARG A 789 -32.42 19.71 1.41
N LEU A 790 -31.47 19.87 0.48
CA LEU A 790 -30.18 20.50 0.78
C LEU A 790 -30.19 22.02 0.53
N GLY A 791 -31.20 22.54 -0.18
CA GLY A 791 -31.36 23.98 -0.38
C GLY A 791 -30.36 24.59 -1.38
N ILE A 792 -29.90 23.80 -2.36
CA ILE A 792 -28.91 24.22 -3.35
C ILE A 792 -29.63 24.85 -4.56
N LEU A 793 -29.40 26.14 -4.79
CA LEU A 793 -29.92 26.86 -5.97
C LEU A 793 -29.06 26.66 -7.20
N ASP A 794 -27.75 26.64 -7.03
CA ASP A 794 -26.80 26.53 -8.13
C ASP A 794 -25.49 25.95 -7.58
N TYR A 795 -24.64 25.44 -8.47
CA TYR A 795 -23.37 24.84 -8.09
C TYR A 795 -22.31 25.01 -9.18
N ARG A 796 -21.07 24.77 -8.79
CA ARG A 796 -19.93 24.73 -9.70
C ARG A 796 -19.08 23.55 -9.33
N GLU A 797 -18.84 22.70 -10.32
CA GLU A 797 -18.06 21.48 -10.18
C GLU A 797 -16.57 21.78 -10.00
N ASP A 798 -15.89 20.84 -9.34
CA ASP A 798 -14.43 20.72 -9.31
C ASP A 798 -13.67 21.99 -8.89
N VAL A 799 -14.16 22.66 -7.85
CA VAL A 799 -13.58 23.94 -7.42
C VAL A 799 -12.32 23.79 -6.56
N THR A 800 -11.93 22.55 -6.24
CA THR A 800 -10.69 22.16 -5.54
C THR A 800 -10.36 23.05 -4.32
N PRO A 801 -11.23 23.08 -3.30
CA PRO A 801 -10.98 23.86 -2.09
C PRO A 801 -9.75 23.29 -1.37
N THR A 802 -8.88 24.19 -0.91
CA THR A 802 -7.68 23.84 -0.11
C THR A 802 -7.75 24.42 1.31
N LEU A 803 -8.74 25.27 1.55
CA LEU A 803 -9.04 25.90 2.82
C LEU A 803 -10.55 25.89 3.03
N ALA A 804 -11.00 25.76 4.27
CA ALA A 804 -12.37 25.99 4.68
C ALA A 804 -12.42 27.00 5.84
N ALA A 805 -13.01 28.17 5.60
CA ALA A 805 -13.21 29.23 6.59
C ALA A 805 -14.69 29.32 6.94
N GLY A 806 -15.00 29.30 8.24
CA GLY A 806 -16.36 29.37 8.73
C GLY A 806 -17.02 30.73 8.46
N ALA A 807 -18.27 30.71 8.01
CA ALA A 807 -19.04 31.92 7.72
C ALA A 807 -19.42 32.63 9.03
N PRO A 808 -19.24 33.97 9.13
CA PRO A 808 -19.54 34.69 10.34
C PRO A 808 -21.05 34.73 10.62
N GLN A 809 -21.41 34.68 11.90
CA GLN A 809 -22.80 34.65 12.39
C GLN A 809 -23.60 33.37 12.05
N ASP A 810 -22.98 32.38 11.40
CA ASP A 810 -23.60 31.08 11.12
C ASP A 810 -23.58 30.16 12.37
N PRO A 811 -24.68 29.46 12.70
CA PRO A 811 -24.74 28.58 13.88
C PRO A 811 -23.73 27.42 13.90
N VAL A 812 -23.20 27.00 12.75
CA VAL A 812 -22.23 25.91 12.63
C VAL A 812 -20.81 26.45 12.45
N GLY A 813 -20.62 27.35 11.48
CA GLY A 813 -19.32 27.85 11.04
C GLY A 813 -18.77 29.06 11.76
N ASP A 814 -19.55 29.83 12.54
CA ASP A 814 -19.08 31.14 13.06
C ASP A 814 -17.73 31.06 13.79
N ARG A 815 -16.70 31.72 13.24
CA ARG A 815 -15.32 31.76 13.75
C ARG A 815 -14.59 30.40 13.77
N LEU A 816 -15.02 29.43 12.96
CA LEU A 816 -14.24 28.22 12.71
C LEU A 816 -13.21 28.44 11.60
N GLY A 817 -12.02 27.85 11.76
CA GLY A 817 -10.96 27.94 10.76
C GLY A 817 -10.31 29.35 10.65
N PRO A 818 -9.65 29.66 9.52
CA PRO A 818 -9.57 28.83 8.32
C PRO A 818 -8.81 27.53 8.56
N TYR A 819 -9.41 26.41 8.16
CA TYR A 819 -8.82 25.10 8.24
C TYR A 819 -8.14 24.74 6.92
N PRO A 820 -6.83 24.40 6.91
CA PRO A 820 -6.22 23.78 5.74
C PRO A 820 -6.82 22.40 5.52
N LEU A 821 -7.25 22.10 4.29
CA LEU A 821 -7.84 20.81 3.93
C LEU A 821 -6.75 19.87 3.42
N GLN A 822 -6.69 18.66 3.98
CA GLN A 822 -5.74 17.63 3.57
C GLN A 822 -6.50 16.46 2.96
N TYR A 823 -6.33 16.27 1.65
CA TYR A 823 -6.98 15.20 0.90
C TYR A 823 -6.06 13.97 0.83
N PRO A 824 -6.48 12.80 1.31
CA PRO A 824 -5.75 11.55 1.12
C PRO A 824 -5.95 10.96 -0.28
N PHE A 825 -6.79 11.59 -1.10
CA PHE A 825 -7.21 11.15 -2.43
C PHE A 825 -7.45 12.36 -3.37
N LYS A 826 -7.91 12.15 -4.61
CA LYS A 826 -8.16 13.25 -5.55
C LYS A 826 -9.38 14.08 -5.13
N ASN A 827 -9.26 15.41 -5.26
CA ASN A 827 -10.27 16.38 -4.82
C ASN A 827 -11.25 16.72 -5.97
N TRP A 828 -12.52 16.36 -5.77
CA TRP A 828 -13.67 16.61 -6.65
C TRP A 828 -14.76 17.43 -5.94
N SER A 829 -14.36 18.32 -5.03
CA SER A 829 -15.33 19.08 -4.23
C SER A 829 -15.96 20.22 -5.03
N ASP A 830 -17.23 20.50 -4.74
CA ASP A 830 -18.03 21.51 -5.44
C ASP A 830 -18.16 22.82 -4.67
N ALA A 831 -18.46 23.92 -5.36
CA ALA A 831 -19.02 25.12 -4.74
C ALA A 831 -20.55 25.10 -4.86
N VAL A 832 -21.25 25.57 -3.83
CA VAL A 832 -22.71 25.52 -3.74
C VAL A 832 -23.30 26.88 -3.42
N TRP A 833 -24.44 27.22 -4.00
CA TRP A 833 -25.12 28.50 -3.77
C TRP A 833 -26.45 28.29 -3.06
N PRO A 834 -26.72 29.02 -1.96
CA PRO A 834 -27.85 28.76 -1.08
C PRO A 834 -29.17 29.35 -1.60
N ALA A 835 -30.27 28.65 -1.33
CA ALA A 835 -31.63 29.19 -1.39
C ALA A 835 -31.88 30.29 -0.33
N ALA A 836 -33.01 31.00 -0.43
CA ALA A 836 -33.28 32.19 0.38
C ALA A 836 -33.43 31.93 1.89
N ASP A 837 -33.71 30.69 2.26
CA ASP A 837 -33.91 30.15 3.61
C ASP A 837 -32.74 29.28 4.08
N VAL A 838 -31.63 29.27 3.33
CA VAL A 838 -30.44 28.45 3.57
C VAL A 838 -29.28 29.35 3.96
N VAL A 839 -28.51 28.91 4.94
CA VAL A 839 -27.32 29.64 5.41
C VAL A 839 -26.04 28.93 4.96
N VAL A 840 -25.02 29.72 4.65
CA VAL A 840 -23.68 29.22 4.34
C VAL A 840 -22.95 29.00 5.65
N SER A 841 -22.35 27.83 5.85
CA SER A 841 -21.57 27.55 7.06
C SER A 841 -20.06 27.68 6.84
N PHE A 842 -19.54 27.38 5.66
CA PHE A 842 -18.12 27.50 5.32
C PHE A 842 -17.93 27.99 3.90
N ARG A 843 -16.82 28.69 3.70
CA ARG A 843 -16.33 29.18 2.42
C ARG A 843 -14.91 28.72 2.15
N ASP A 844 -14.56 28.57 0.89
CA ASP A 844 -13.21 28.19 0.46
C ASP A 844 -12.23 29.37 0.35
N GLN A 845 -11.03 29.12 -0.17
CA GLN A 845 -9.99 30.14 -0.40
C GLN A 845 -10.42 31.27 -1.36
N GLU A 846 -11.36 31.02 -2.26
CA GLU A 846 -11.94 32.01 -3.16
C GLU A 846 -13.24 32.63 -2.60
N ARG A 847 -13.52 32.38 -1.32
CA ARG A 847 -14.72 32.79 -0.60
C ARG A 847 -16.02 32.24 -1.24
N ARG A 848 -15.95 31.11 -1.96
CA ARG A 848 -17.12 30.38 -2.49
C ARG A 848 -17.76 29.57 -1.36
N PRO A 849 -19.09 29.49 -1.26
CA PRO A 849 -19.71 28.61 -0.28
C PRO A 849 -19.44 27.14 -0.63
N VAL A 850 -19.09 26.35 0.37
CA VAL A 850 -18.78 24.91 0.25
C VAL A 850 -19.53 24.06 1.30
N THR A 851 -20.31 24.71 2.15
CA THR A 851 -21.24 24.01 3.06
C THR A 851 -22.50 24.83 3.28
N LEU A 852 -23.63 24.13 3.38
CA LEU A 852 -24.94 24.72 3.57
C LEU A 852 -25.65 24.08 4.77
N ALA A 853 -26.24 24.91 5.62
CA ALA A 853 -27.19 24.50 6.64
C ALA A 853 -28.60 24.93 6.23
N HIS A 854 -29.49 23.95 6.07
CA HIS A 854 -30.87 24.17 5.65
C HIS A 854 -31.84 23.68 6.72
N ARG A 855 -32.75 24.58 7.10
CA ARG A 855 -33.85 24.29 8.02
C ARG A 855 -35.15 24.25 7.23
N GLY A 856 -35.66 23.05 7.00
CA GLY A 856 -37.01 22.85 6.49
C GLY A 856 -38.07 23.14 7.56
N ALA A 857 -39.33 22.85 7.23
CA ALA A 857 -40.44 23.01 8.18
C ALA A 857 -40.22 22.18 9.46
N ASP A 858 -39.95 20.89 9.28
CA ASP A 858 -39.83 19.91 10.37
C ASP A 858 -38.53 19.11 10.33
N TYR A 859 -37.63 19.38 9.37
CA TYR A 859 -36.33 18.70 9.18
C TYR A 859 -35.15 19.68 9.17
N LYS A 860 -33.93 19.17 9.39
CA LYS A 860 -32.68 19.95 9.20
C LYS A 860 -31.66 19.13 8.42
N THR A 861 -30.95 19.79 7.50
CA THR A 861 -29.83 19.20 6.78
C THR A 861 -28.59 20.09 6.88
N LEU A 862 -27.44 19.46 6.96
CA LEU A 862 -26.13 20.08 6.84
C LEU A 862 -25.38 19.36 5.72
N PHE A 863 -25.05 20.08 4.66
CA PHE A 863 -24.36 19.52 3.51
C PHE A 863 -22.95 20.08 3.40
N PHE A 864 -21.97 19.18 3.32
CA PHE A 864 -20.59 19.51 2.97
C PHE A 864 -20.32 18.98 1.57
N SER A 865 -20.03 19.88 0.63
CA SER A 865 -19.66 19.54 -0.75
C SER A 865 -18.19 19.15 -0.90
N PHE A 866 -17.47 19.07 0.22
CA PHE A 866 -16.14 18.52 0.35
C PHE A 866 -16.12 17.50 1.49
N PRO A 867 -15.17 16.55 1.52
CA PRO A 867 -15.18 15.50 2.52
C PRO A 867 -14.73 16.05 3.90
N PHE A 868 -15.57 15.89 4.92
CA PHE A 868 -15.34 16.40 6.28
C PHE A 868 -14.04 15.86 6.91
N GLU A 869 -13.63 14.64 6.57
CA GLU A 869 -12.40 14.01 7.06
C GLU A 869 -11.13 14.78 6.69
N THR A 870 -11.19 15.64 5.67
CA THR A 870 -10.07 16.48 5.22
C THR A 870 -9.73 17.62 6.20
N LEU A 871 -10.64 17.93 7.13
CA LEU A 871 -10.39 18.89 8.19
C LEU A 871 -9.28 18.37 9.13
N PRO A 872 -8.46 19.25 9.74
CA PRO A 872 -7.52 18.85 10.77
C PRO A 872 -8.26 18.30 12.00
N GLU A 873 -7.59 17.47 12.81
CA GLU A 873 -8.22 16.74 13.91
C GLU A 873 -9.03 17.63 14.89
N GLU A 874 -8.43 18.71 15.39
CA GLU A 874 -9.14 19.66 16.26
C GLU A 874 -10.31 20.35 15.53
N GLY A 875 -10.13 20.61 14.23
CA GLY A 875 -11.18 21.19 13.38
C GLY A 875 -12.37 20.24 13.20
N ARG A 876 -12.13 18.93 13.09
CA ARG A 876 -13.19 17.91 13.04
C ARG A 876 -14.03 17.90 14.31
N VAL A 877 -13.39 17.89 15.48
CA VAL A 877 -14.09 17.88 16.77
C VAL A 877 -14.97 19.13 16.94
N GLU A 878 -14.42 20.32 16.71
CA GLU A 878 -15.20 21.55 16.89
C GLU A 878 -16.33 21.68 15.87
N THR A 879 -16.06 21.32 14.61
CA THR A 879 -17.07 21.36 13.55
C THR A 879 -18.19 20.35 13.83
N LEU A 880 -17.86 19.13 14.25
CA LEU A 880 -18.84 18.09 14.56
C LEU A 880 -19.69 18.45 15.79
N GLU A 881 -19.09 19.03 16.83
CA GLU A 881 -19.83 19.51 18.01
C GLU A 881 -20.93 20.51 17.61
N ARG A 882 -20.58 21.45 16.73
CA ARG A 882 -21.50 22.50 16.30
C ARG A 882 -22.53 21.99 15.31
N ALA A 883 -22.11 21.16 14.35
CA ALA A 883 -22.96 20.53 13.35
C ALA A 883 -24.07 19.70 13.98
N VAL A 884 -23.69 18.65 14.74
CA VAL A 884 -24.66 17.75 15.38
C VAL A 884 -25.40 18.47 16.50
N GLY A 885 -24.75 19.38 17.24
CA GLY A 885 -25.43 20.22 18.22
C GLY A 885 -26.56 21.05 17.58
N TRP A 886 -26.36 21.59 16.37
CA TRP A 886 -27.39 22.31 15.61
C TRP A 886 -28.47 21.39 15.02
N LEU A 887 -28.11 20.17 14.63
CA LEU A 887 -29.06 19.14 14.19
C LEU A 887 -29.90 18.56 15.33
N SER A 888 -29.38 18.55 16.56
CA SER A 888 -30.06 17.99 17.74
C SER A 888 -31.41 18.66 18.04
N TRP A 889 -32.22 18.03 18.89
CA TRP A 889 -33.49 18.59 19.37
C TRP A 889 -33.34 19.84 20.24
N LEU A 890 -32.12 20.26 20.59
CA LEU A 890 -31.85 21.56 21.23
C LEU A 890 -31.14 22.53 20.30
N GLY A 891 -31.04 22.23 19.00
CA GLY A 891 -30.20 22.98 18.07
C GLY A 891 -30.58 24.45 17.89
N GLU A 892 -31.83 24.80 18.23
CA GLU A 892 -32.34 26.18 18.25
C GLU A 892 -32.06 26.93 19.55
N SER A 893 -31.39 26.30 20.49
CA SER A 893 -30.98 26.93 21.74
C SER A 893 -29.82 27.90 21.47
N ILE A 894 -29.92 29.11 22.05
CA ILE A 894 -28.98 30.20 21.80
C ILE A 894 -28.52 30.85 23.09
N ILE A 895 -27.35 31.47 23.02
CA ILE A 895 -26.95 32.58 23.90
C ILE A 895 -26.70 33.79 23.02
N ARG A 896 -27.24 34.95 23.40
CA ARG A 896 -27.06 36.20 22.64
C ARG A 896 -26.93 37.39 23.58
N ALA A 897 -26.01 38.31 23.27
CA ALA A 897 -25.96 39.62 23.90
C ALA A 897 -26.89 40.61 23.18
N ASN A 898 -27.46 41.57 23.89
CA ASN A 898 -28.31 42.60 23.30
C ASN A 898 -27.57 43.58 22.35
N ARG A 899 -26.23 43.55 22.34
CA ARG A 899 -25.35 44.37 21.50
C ARG A 899 -24.02 43.64 21.27
N GLU A 900 -23.39 43.82 20.10
CA GLU A 900 -22.14 43.14 19.71
C GLU A 900 -20.88 43.90 20.20
N THR A 901 -21.04 45.13 20.69
CA THR A 901 -19.97 45.96 21.26
C THR A 901 -20.38 46.60 22.59
N VAL A 902 -19.39 46.96 23.40
CA VAL A 902 -19.60 47.55 24.73
C VAL A 902 -18.46 48.48 25.13
N SER A 903 -18.78 49.54 25.89
CA SER A 903 -17.77 50.46 26.45
C SER A 903 -17.47 50.18 27.93
N ALA A 904 -16.39 50.79 28.44
CA ALA A 904 -15.95 50.66 29.82
C ALA A 904 -17.08 50.82 30.85
N GLY A 905 -17.33 49.79 31.67
CA GLY A 905 -18.32 49.82 32.75
C GLY A 905 -19.79 49.84 32.32
N GLU A 906 -20.09 49.77 31.02
CA GLU A 906 -21.47 49.65 30.55
C GLU A 906 -22.09 48.30 30.91
N ARG A 907 -23.43 48.25 30.92
CA ARG A 907 -24.19 47.03 31.18
C ARG A 907 -24.55 46.31 29.88
N LEU A 908 -24.38 45.00 29.87
CA LEU A 908 -24.82 44.08 28.83
C LEU A 908 -25.92 43.19 29.36
N THR A 909 -26.93 42.91 28.54
CA THR A 909 -27.93 41.88 28.82
C THR A 909 -27.63 40.67 27.96
N TYR A 910 -27.39 39.52 28.59
CA TYR A 910 -27.33 38.24 27.90
C TYR A 910 -28.68 37.53 28.00
N THR A 911 -29.14 36.99 26.89
CA THR A 911 -30.33 36.15 26.78
C THR A 911 -29.89 34.74 26.44
N LEU A 912 -30.30 33.77 27.26
CA LEU A 912 -30.16 32.35 26.99
C LEU A 912 -31.55 31.78 26.72
N ALA A 913 -31.75 31.20 25.55
CA ALA A 913 -33.00 30.57 25.20
C ALA A 913 -32.74 29.09 24.93
N LEU A 914 -33.43 28.23 25.69
CA LEU A 914 -33.53 26.80 25.43
C LEU A 914 -34.77 26.56 24.58
N ARG A 915 -34.61 25.86 23.46
CA ARG A 915 -35.70 25.50 22.54
C ARG A 915 -35.61 24.03 22.23
N HIS A 916 -36.70 23.30 22.46
CA HIS A 916 -36.79 21.88 22.18
C HIS A 916 -37.75 21.63 21.01
N ASP A 917 -37.20 21.18 19.87
CA ASP A 917 -37.94 20.90 18.62
C ASP A 917 -38.09 19.40 18.33
N GLY A 918 -37.85 18.54 19.32
CA GLY A 918 -38.03 17.09 19.21
C GLY A 918 -39.49 16.63 19.39
N PRO A 919 -39.78 15.36 19.04
CA PRO A 919 -41.13 14.79 19.14
C PRO A 919 -41.51 14.36 20.57
N GLU A 920 -40.55 14.18 21.47
CA GLU A 920 -40.75 13.60 22.80
C GLU A 920 -40.21 14.50 23.92
N ALA A 921 -40.78 14.39 25.12
CA ALA A 921 -40.30 15.14 26.27
C ALA A 921 -38.90 14.65 26.73
N VAL A 922 -38.01 15.59 27.04
CA VAL A 922 -36.61 15.29 27.43
C VAL A 922 -36.18 16.12 28.63
N VAL A 923 -35.26 15.59 29.43
CA VAL A 923 -34.54 16.31 30.48
C VAL A 923 -33.35 17.00 29.86
N VAL A 924 -33.28 18.30 30.08
CA VAL A 924 -32.23 19.14 29.52
C VAL A 924 -31.52 19.92 30.60
N SER A 925 -30.26 20.24 30.35
CA SER A 925 -29.47 21.11 31.22
C SER A 925 -28.90 22.31 30.47
N LEU A 926 -28.70 23.38 31.22
CA LEU A 926 -28.03 24.60 30.81
C LEU A 926 -26.98 24.95 31.86
N SER A 927 -25.77 25.26 31.41
CA SER A 927 -24.71 25.81 32.24
C SER A 927 -23.97 26.92 31.51
N ASN A 928 -23.84 28.08 32.14
CA ASN A 928 -23.10 29.21 31.61
C ASN A 928 -22.22 29.82 32.69
N THR A 929 -20.90 29.61 32.57
CA THR A 929 -19.90 30.18 33.48
C THR A 929 -19.47 31.54 32.94
N LEU A 930 -19.64 32.59 33.73
CA LEU A 930 -19.32 33.96 33.33
C LEU A 930 -17.79 34.15 33.23
N PRO A 931 -17.28 34.66 32.09
CA PRO A 931 -15.89 35.08 31.93
C PRO A 931 -15.42 35.97 33.07
N LEU A 932 -14.14 35.88 33.44
CA LEU A 932 -13.56 36.68 34.53
C LEU A 932 -13.70 38.19 34.31
N SER A 933 -13.74 38.64 33.05
CA SER A 933 -13.92 40.04 32.66
C SER A 933 -15.33 40.60 32.89
N LEU A 934 -16.34 39.75 33.11
CA LEU A 934 -17.73 40.16 33.28
C LEU A 934 -18.13 40.03 34.75
N THR A 935 -18.85 41.02 35.29
CA THR A 935 -19.39 40.95 36.66
C THR A 935 -20.91 40.93 36.61
N LEU A 936 -21.54 39.91 37.17
CA LEU A 936 -23.01 39.83 37.24
C LEU A 936 -23.57 41.02 38.04
N VAL A 937 -24.59 41.68 37.49
CA VAL A 937 -25.37 42.68 38.23
C VAL A 937 -26.29 41.94 39.22
N PRO A 938 -26.15 42.14 40.54
CA PRO A 938 -26.94 41.41 41.52
C PRO A 938 -28.45 41.56 41.30
N GLY A 939 -29.19 40.44 41.38
CA GLY A 939 -30.65 40.41 41.19
C GLY A 939 -31.14 40.60 39.75
N SER A 940 -30.24 40.66 38.75
CA SER A 940 -30.62 40.84 37.34
C SER A 940 -31.03 39.56 36.61
N LEU A 941 -30.79 38.39 37.19
CA LEU A 941 -31.17 37.10 36.61
C LEU A 941 -32.70 36.94 36.62
N THR A 942 -33.27 36.62 35.47
CA THR A 942 -34.69 36.31 35.27
C THR A 942 -34.84 34.92 34.67
N GLY A 943 -36.00 34.28 34.89
CA GLY A 943 -36.25 32.88 34.55
C GLY A 943 -35.87 31.93 35.70
N PRO A 944 -36.08 30.61 35.55
CA PRO A 944 -35.92 29.67 36.66
C PRO A 944 -34.48 29.17 36.87
N ALA A 945 -33.49 29.75 36.21
CA ALA A 945 -32.09 29.40 36.44
C ALA A 945 -31.60 29.94 37.79
N VAL A 946 -30.57 29.29 38.34
CA VAL A 946 -29.92 29.68 39.58
C VAL A 946 -28.51 30.20 39.27
N TYR A 947 -28.07 31.22 39.98
CA TYR A 947 -26.68 31.70 39.92
C TYR A 947 -25.90 31.23 41.15
N GLU A 948 -24.78 30.57 40.91
CA GLU A 948 -23.84 30.09 41.92
C GLU A 948 -22.63 31.02 41.98
N PRO A 949 -22.51 31.91 43.00
CA PRO A 949 -21.48 32.94 43.02
C PRO A 949 -20.05 32.39 43.10
N ALA A 950 -19.85 31.26 43.82
CA ALA A 950 -18.54 30.65 43.98
C ALA A 950 -17.96 30.13 42.65
N GLU A 951 -18.82 29.60 41.78
CA GLU A 951 -18.43 29.08 40.46
C GLU A 951 -18.63 30.10 39.33
N ARG A 952 -19.22 31.27 39.64
CA ARG A 952 -19.65 32.30 38.68
C ARG A 952 -20.55 31.71 37.58
N ARG A 953 -21.41 30.75 37.93
CA ARG A 953 -22.14 29.92 36.96
C ARG A 953 -23.66 30.12 37.08
N VAL A 954 -24.32 30.28 35.94
CA VAL A 954 -25.78 30.20 35.80
C VAL A 954 -26.15 28.78 35.37
N THR A 955 -26.99 28.10 36.14
CA THR A 955 -27.37 26.69 35.93
C THR A 955 -28.90 26.52 35.90
N TRP A 956 -29.37 25.59 35.08
CA TRP A 956 -30.76 25.11 35.10
C TRP A 956 -30.81 23.65 34.60
N GLN A 957 -31.69 22.85 35.19
CA GLN A 957 -32.01 21.51 34.71
C GLN A 957 -33.50 21.23 34.90
N GLY A 958 -34.15 20.62 33.92
CA GLY A 958 -35.56 20.29 33.99
C GLY A 958 -36.07 19.59 32.72
N SER A 959 -37.32 19.15 32.76
CA SER A 959 -37.97 18.54 31.59
C SER A 959 -38.59 19.59 30.69
N LEU A 960 -38.43 19.44 29.38
CA LEU A 960 -39.12 20.21 28.34
C LEU A 960 -39.96 19.27 27.48
N THR A 961 -41.21 19.65 27.23
CA THR A 961 -42.10 18.95 26.28
C THR A 961 -41.82 19.40 24.84
N ALA A 962 -42.21 18.57 23.86
CA ALA A 962 -42.16 18.89 22.43
C ALA A 962 -42.65 20.32 22.11
N GLY A 963 -41.83 21.10 21.40
CA GLY A 963 -42.11 22.49 21.02
C GLY A 963 -42.02 23.54 22.15
N ALA A 964 -41.74 23.14 23.39
CA ALA A 964 -41.57 24.07 24.50
C ALA A 964 -40.20 24.76 24.47
N GLY A 965 -40.10 25.87 25.19
CA GLY A 965 -38.81 26.48 25.45
C GLY A 965 -38.85 27.47 26.59
N ILE A 966 -37.67 27.79 27.08
CA ILE A 966 -37.48 28.61 28.27
C ILE A 966 -36.42 29.66 28.02
N THR A 967 -36.59 30.83 28.63
CA THR A 967 -35.69 31.96 28.42
C THR A 967 -35.24 32.52 29.74
N PHE A 968 -33.94 32.75 29.84
CA PHE A 968 -33.27 33.36 30.97
C PHE A 968 -32.58 34.62 30.47
N THR A 969 -32.63 35.69 31.27
CA THR A 969 -31.81 36.87 30.99
C THR A 969 -31.07 37.30 32.23
N TYR A 970 -29.86 37.81 32.07
CA TYR A 970 -29.13 38.45 33.16
C TYR A 970 -28.32 39.63 32.65
N GLN A 971 -28.01 40.57 33.54
CA GLN A 971 -27.15 41.71 33.22
C GLN A 971 -25.75 41.50 33.80
N VAL A 972 -24.74 41.91 33.04
CA VAL A 972 -23.35 41.98 33.50
C VAL A 972 -22.77 43.36 33.24
N THR A 973 -21.82 43.78 34.05
CA THR A 973 -21.01 44.98 33.84
C THR A 973 -19.74 44.61 33.07
N ALA A 974 -19.46 45.35 32.00
CA ALA A 974 -18.25 45.25 31.19
C ALA A 974 -16.99 45.67 31.97
N PRO A 975 -15.81 45.17 31.60
CA PRO A 975 -14.55 45.56 32.26
C PRO A 975 -14.33 47.08 32.14
N THR A 976 -13.66 47.68 33.13
CA THR A 976 -13.38 49.14 33.14
C THR A 976 -12.00 49.49 32.57
N ASN A 977 -11.16 48.49 32.29
CA ASN A 977 -9.76 48.66 31.90
C ASN A 977 -9.29 47.65 30.83
N ALA A 978 -10.20 47.13 30.00
CA ALA A 978 -9.82 46.27 28.89
C ALA A 978 -9.25 47.10 27.71
N PRO A 979 -8.30 46.57 26.93
CA PRO A 979 -7.88 47.20 25.68
C PRO A 979 -9.02 47.28 24.65
N ALA A 980 -9.08 48.36 23.86
CA ALA A 980 -10.00 48.47 22.73
C ALA A 980 -9.79 47.33 21.73
N GLY A 981 -10.88 46.78 21.20
CA GLY A 981 -10.88 45.58 20.35
C GLY A 981 -10.89 44.25 21.10
N THR A 982 -10.82 44.24 22.45
CA THR A 982 -10.81 42.97 23.22
C THR A 982 -12.10 42.17 22.99
N THR A 983 -11.96 40.90 22.60
CA THR A 983 -13.08 39.96 22.43
C THR A 983 -13.49 39.34 23.77
N ILE A 984 -14.76 39.50 24.15
CA ILE A 984 -15.38 38.89 25.31
C ILE A 984 -16.25 37.72 24.82
N LEU A 985 -15.77 36.50 25.06
CA LEU A 985 -16.45 35.25 24.69
C LEU A 985 -17.23 34.69 25.88
N ASN A 986 -18.56 34.68 25.81
CA ASN A 986 -19.41 34.10 26.84
C ASN A 986 -20.06 32.80 26.34
N VAL A 987 -19.68 31.66 26.93
CA VAL A 987 -20.04 30.33 26.44
C VAL A 987 -21.11 29.68 27.31
N ALA A 988 -22.21 29.26 26.69
CA ALA A 988 -23.22 28.40 27.29
C ALA A 988 -23.04 26.96 26.82
N ARG A 989 -23.24 26.02 27.73
CA ARG A 989 -23.28 24.58 27.48
C ARG A 989 -24.73 24.11 27.63
N PHE A 990 -25.20 23.37 26.64
CA PHE A 990 -26.52 22.76 26.61
C PHE A 990 -26.35 21.24 26.68
N GLY A 991 -27.22 20.56 27.42
CA GLY A 991 -27.24 19.10 27.52
C GLY A 991 -28.62 18.54 27.20
N LEU A 992 -28.67 17.52 26.34
CA LEU A 992 -29.78 16.56 26.25
C LEU A 992 -29.36 15.34 27.06
N GLU A 993 -29.89 15.21 28.28
CA GLU A 993 -29.35 14.26 29.25
C GLU A 993 -29.62 12.81 28.85
N GLU A 994 -30.81 12.49 28.33
CA GLU A 994 -31.16 11.13 27.90
C GLU A 994 -30.40 10.66 26.65
N GLN A 995 -29.99 11.59 25.77
CA GLN A 995 -29.23 11.27 24.55
C GLN A 995 -27.72 11.34 24.78
N GLY A 996 -27.27 11.68 26.00
CA GLY A 996 -25.83 11.81 26.30
C GLY A 996 -25.14 12.94 25.53
N MET A 997 -25.89 13.89 24.97
CA MET A 997 -25.35 14.93 24.09
C MET A 997 -25.15 16.24 24.85
N ARG A 998 -23.94 16.80 24.77
CA ARG A 998 -23.61 18.13 25.29
C ARG A 998 -22.86 18.93 24.24
N PHE A 999 -23.28 20.18 24.03
CA PHE A 999 -22.65 21.07 23.05
C PHE A 999 -22.64 22.53 23.52
N ARG A 1000 -21.78 23.33 22.90
CA ARG A 1000 -21.57 24.74 23.22
C ARG A 1000 -22.26 25.69 22.23
N ARG A 1001 -22.67 26.85 22.75
CA ARG A 1001 -22.92 28.08 21.98
C ARG A 1001 -22.24 29.25 22.65
N ALA A 1002 -21.86 30.25 21.89
CA ALA A 1002 -21.19 31.41 22.43
C ALA A 1002 -21.81 32.71 21.94
N ALA A 1003 -21.86 33.70 22.84
CA ALA A 1003 -22.14 35.08 22.50
C ALA A 1003 -20.84 35.86 22.60
N VAL A 1004 -20.53 36.61 21.55
CA VAL A 1004 -19.32 37.43 21.48
C VAL A 1004 -19.69 38.89 21.52
N VAL A 1005 -18.97 39.63 22.36
CA VAL A 1005 -19.04 41.08 22.46
C VAL A 1005 -17.63 41.63 22.38
N ARG A 1006 -17.40 42.71 21.64
CA ARG A 1006 -16.09 43.37 21.55
C ARG A 1006 -16.07 44.67 22.34
N PHE A 1007 -14.98 44.90 23.06
CA PHE A 1007 -14.79 46.07 23.91
C PHE A 1007 -14.31 47.28 23.09
N ASP A 1008 -14.98 48.43 23.19
CA ASP A 1008 -14.63 49.69 22.49
C ASP A 1008 -14.25 49.47 21.01
N ALA A 1009 -15.08 48.73 20.28
CA ALA A 1009 -14.82 48.33 18.89
C ALA A 1009 -15.91 48.86 17.93
N PRO A 1010 -15.65 48.93 16.61
CA PRO A 1010 -16.68 49.22 15.60
C PRO A 1010 -17.74 48.11 15.57
N ASP A 1011 -18.94 48.42 15.09
CA ASP A 1011 -20.01 47.44 14.89
C ASP A 1011 -20.71 47.69 13.55
N LEU A 1012 -20.33 46.93 12.52
CA LEU A 1012 -20.95 47.01 11.19
C LEU A 1012 -22.13 46.05 11.02
N SER A 1013 -22.60 45.41 12.11
CA SER A 1013 -23.74 44.49 12.06
C SER A 1013 -25.04 45.08 11.47
N PRO A 1014 -25.36 46.38 11.59
CA PRO A 1014 -26.57 46.94 10.97
C PRO A 1014 -26.49 47.14 9.45
N SER A 1015 -25.33 46.88 8.84
CA SER A 1015 -25.12 47.03 7.39
C SER A 1015 -26.06 46.14 6.59
N ALA A 1016 -26.51 46.58 5.41
CA ALA A 1016 -27.48 45.85 4.60
C ALA A 1016 -27.23 45.99 3.10
N LEU A 1017 -27.27 44.86 2.38
CA LEU A 1017 -27.24 44.80 0.92
C LEU A 1017 -28.67 44.65 0.38
N ARG A 1018 -29.05 45.49 -0.58
CA ARG A 1018 -30.38 45.43 -1.22
C ARG A 1018 -30.26 45.62 -2.73
N CYS A 1019 -30.88 44.72 -3.49
CA CYS A 1019 -30.97 44.81 -4.95
C CYS A 1019 -32.43 45.03 -5.38
N ARG A 1020 -32.69 46.03 -6.24
CA ARG A 1020 -34.02 46.38 -6.74
C ARG A 1020 -34.00 46.75 -8.25
N PRO A 1021 -35.06 46.42 -9.02
CA PRO A 1021 -36.27 45.72 -8.60
C PRO A 1021 -36.06 44.20 -8.41
N SER A 1022 -36.84 43.60 -7.53
CA SER A 1022 -36.99 42.15 -7.33
C SER A 1022 -38.47 41.89 -7.02
N PRO A 1023 -39.22 41.11 -7.82
CA PRO A 1023 -38.74 40.31 -8.97
C PRO A 1023 -38.37 41.15 -10.20
N LEU A 1024 -37.40 40.66 -10.96
CA LEU A 1024 -36.76 41.29 -12.12
C LEU A 1024 -37.23 40.61 -13.42
N GLN A 1025 -37.42 41.40 -14.48
CA GLN A 1025 -37.73 40.86 -15.82
C GLN A 1025 -36.44 40.53 -16.59
N ALA A 1026 -36.38 39.40 -17.27
CA ALA A 1026 -35.20 38.97 -18.04
C ALA A 1026 -34.78 40.02 -19.10
N GLY A 1027 -33.51 40.44 -19.06
CA GLY A 1027 -32.94 41.51 -19.91
C GLY A 1027 -33.11 42.93 -19.36
N ARG A 1028 -33.32 43.07 -18.05
CA ARG A 1028 -33.35 44.36 -17.34
C ARG A 1028 -32.23 44.43 -16.31
N ILE A 1029 -31.77 45.64 -16.06
CA ILE A 1029 -30.74 45.97 -15.08
C ILE A 1029 -31.34 46.00 -13.66
N VAL A 1030 -30.61 45.47 -12.68
CA VAL A 1030 -30.91 45.61 -11.25
C VAL A 1030 -29.92 46.56 -10.59
N THR A 1031 -30.41 47.46 -9.73
CA THR A 1031 -29.56 48.34 -8.93
C THR A 1031 -29.39 47.75 -7.54
N CYS A 1032 -28.15 47.51 -7.15
CA CYS A 1032 -27.77 47.01 -5.83
C CYS A 1032 -27.11 48.13 -5.02
N ALA A 1033 -27.48 48.24 -3.75
CA ALA A 1033 -26.89 49.18 -2.81
C ALA A 1033 -26.54 48.45 -1.50
N LEU A 1034 -25.26 48.52 -1.11
CA LEU A 1034 -24.78 48.17 0.22
C LEU A 1034 -24.73 49.44 1.07
N THR A 1035 -25.51 49.48 2.14
CA THR A 1035 -25.40 50.54 3.17
C THR A 1035 -24.59 49.98 4.33
N MET A 1036 -23.39 50.49 4.54
CA MET A 1036 -22.55 50.21 5.70
C MET A 1036 -22.89 51.18 6.82
N ALA A 1037 -23.19 50.64 7.99
CA ALA A 1037 -23.58 51.43 9.16
C ALA A 1037 -22.76 51.00 10.37
N ASN A 1038 -22.06 51.94 11.02
CA ASN A 1038 -21.31 51.68 12.24
C ASN A 1038 -22.13 52.08 13.48
N ALA A 1039 -22.65 51.09 14.20
CA ALA A 1039 -23.37 51.27 15.46
C ALA A 1039 -22.48 51.14 16.70
N GLY A 1040 -21.17 50.90 16.52
CA GLY A 1040 -20.21 50.72 17.60
C GLY A 1040 -19.71 52.05 18.16
N PRO A 1041 -19.16 52.05 19.38
CA PRO A 1041 -18.59 53.24 20.00
C PRO A 1041 -17.28 53.73 19.37
N ALA A 1042 -16.60 52.91 18.53
CA ALA A 1042 -15.33 53.24 17.91
C ALA A 1042 -15.42 53.31 16.37
N ASP A 1043 -14.51 54.09 15.76
CA ASP A 1043 -14.39 54.21 14.31
C ASP A 1043 -13.80 52.95 13.70
N ALA A 1044 -14.39 52.46 12.60
CA ALA A 1044 -13.72 51.46 11.75
C ALA A 1044 -12.68 52.19 10.91
N ALA A 1045 -11.42 52.20 11.35
CA ALA A 1045 -10.35 52.94 10.68
C ALA A 1045 -10.12 52.47 9.23
N ARG A 1046 -10.34 51.18 8.96
CA ARG A 1046 -10.27 50.58 7.64
C ARG A 1046 -11.21 49.38 7.56
N ALA A 1047 -12.46 49.64 7.22
CA ALA A 1047 -13.42 48.60 6.86
C ALA A 1047 -13.13 48.12 5.43
N GLU A 1048 -13.32 46.83 5.18
CA GLU A 1048 -13.18 46.18 3.88
C GLU A 1048 -14.49 45.53 3.45
N VAL A 1049 -14.79 45.64 2.17
CA VAL A 1049 -15.96 45.03 1.53
C VAL A 1049 -15.51 44.28 0.30
N LEU A 1050 -15.98 43.05 0.17
CA LEU A 1050 -15.83 42.23 -1.01
C LEU A 1050 -17.21 41.77 -1.51
N ILE A 1051 -17.52 42.07 -2.77
CA ILE A 1051 -18.78 41.67 -3.43
C ILE A 1051 -18.43 40.90 -4.70
N PRO A 1052 -18.43 39.56 -4.66
CA PRO A 1052 -18.21 38.74 -5.85
C PRO A 1052 -19.31 38.98 -6.89
N ILE A 1053 -18.93 39.26 -8.14
CA ILE A 1053 -19.83 39.36 -9.29
C ILE A 1053 -19.63 38.10 -10.13
N ARG A 1054 -20.62 37.20 -10.13
CA ARG A 1054 -20.53 35.90 -10.79
C ARG A 1054 -21.66 35.72 -11.79
N ASP A 1055 -21.43 34.83 -12.76
CA ASP A 1055 -22.48 34.43 -13.70
C ASP A 1055 -23.75 34.02 -12.94
N PRO A 1056 -24.95 34.32 -13.48
CA PRO A 1056 -25.20 34.87 -14.83
C PRO A 1056 -25.32 36.41 -14.86
N VAL A 1057 -24.75 37.13 -13.89
CA VAL A 1057 -24.79 38.61 -13.87
C VAL A 1057 -23.45 39.23 -14.17
N SER A 1058 -23.47 40.38 -14.82
CA SER A 1058 -22.28 41.20 -15.09
C SER A 1058 -22.45 42.61 -14.54
N LEU A 1059 -21.35 43.23 -14.11
CA LEU A 1059 -21.38 44.62 -13.65
C LEU A 1059 -21.58 45.56 -14.84
N VAL A 1060 -22.57 46.46 -14.78
CA VAL A 1060 -22.74 47.51 -15.79
C VAL A 1060 -21.56 48.48 -15.70
N PRO A 1061 -20.76 48.64 -16.76
CA PRO A 1061 -19.58 49.52 -16.73
C PRO A 1061 -19.95 50.95 -16.31
N GLY A 1062 -19.17 51.53 -15.39
CA GLY A 1062 -19.38 52.90 -14.91
C GLY A 1062 -20.59 53.11 -13.98
N SER A 1063 -21.33 52.05 -13.61
CA SER A 1063 -22.49 52.16 -12.71
C SER A 1063 -22.14 52.25 -11.21
N LEU A 1064 -20.88 51.98 -10.87
CA LEU A 1064 -20.41 51.88 -9.50
C LEU A 1064 -20.13 53.27 -8.91
N SER A 1065 -20.67 53.53 -7.73
CA SER A 1065 -20.55 54.80 -7.00
C SER A 1065 -20.57 54.55 -5.49
N TRP A 1066 -19.94 55.42 -4.70
CA TRP A 1066 -20.01 55.36 -3.24
C TRP A 1066 -19.99 56.74 -2.57
N THR A 1067 -20.39 56.79 -1.30
CA THR A 1067 -20.31 57.98 -0.44
C THR A 1067 -19.16 57.85 0.56
N GLY A 1068 -18.64 58.96 1.09
CA GLY A 1068 -17.57 58.94 2.10
C GLY A 1068 -16.15 58.71 1.56
N GLY A 1069 -15.19 58.55 2.47
CA GLY A 1069 -13.78 58.28 2.13
C GLY A 1069 -13.52 56.79 1.89
N GLY A 1070 -12.48 56.46 1.13
CA GLY A 1070 -12.09 55.08 0.83
C GLY A 1070 -11.54 54.92 -0.59
N THR A 1071 -11.07 53.72 -0.89
CA THR A 1071 -10.54 53.32 -2.19
C THR A 1071 -11.31 52.12 -2.71
N LEU A 1072 -11.55 52.14 -4.01
CA LEU A 1072 -12.21 51.05 -4.71
C LEU A 1072 -11.16 50.25 -5.49
N ASP A 1073 -11.33 48.94 -5.51
CA ASP A 1073 -10.61 48.03 -6.41
C ASP A 1073 -11.62 47.14 -7.14
N MET A 1074 -11.30 46.76 -8.36
CA MET A 1074 -12.13 45.92 -9.23
C MET A 1074 -11.29 44.80 -9.83
N PRO A 1075 -10.75 43.88 -9.01
CA PRO A 1075 -10.15 42.68 -9.53
C PRO A 1075 -11.21 41.90 -10.33
N THR A 1076 -10.78 41.15 -11.34
CA THR A 1076 -11.66 40.49 -12.31
C THR A 1076 -12.79 39.72 -11.60
N GLY A 1077 -14.04 40.14 -11.81
CA GLY A 1077 -15.22 39.47 -11.23
C GLY A 1077 -15.52 39.79 -9.76
N THR A 1078 -14.94 40.83 -9.15
CA THR A 1078 -15.25 41.22 -7.76
C THR A 1078 -15.21 42.74 -7.57
N VAL A 1079 -16.17 43.28 -6.82
CA VAL A 1079 -16.14 44.68 -6.36
C VAL A 1079 -15.51 44.73 -4.98
N GLY A 1080 -14.35 45.38 -4.86
CA GLY A 1080 -13.65 45.63 -3.61
C GLY A 1080 -13.77 47.09 -3.18
N TRP A 1081 -14.04 47.33 -1.89
CA TRP A 1081 -13.98 48.67 -1.30
C TRP A 1081 -13.26 48.61 0.04
N ALA A 1082 -12.38 49.57 0.32
CA ALA A 1082 -11.74 49.70 1.62
C ALA A 1082 -11.69 51.17 2.07
N GLY A 1083 -12.11 51.47 3.28
CA GLY A 1083 -12.14 52.86 3.77
C GLY A 1083 -12.63 53.01 5.20
N PRO A 1084 -12.53 54.22 5.78
CA PRO A 1084 -12.99 54.48 7.13
C PRO A 1084 -14.52 54.56 7.21
N VAL A 1085 -15.10 54.01 8.28
CA VAL A 1085 -16.51 54.19 8.64
C VAL A 1085 -16.58 54.67 10.09
N GLY A 1086 -16.75 55.98 10.29
CA GLY A 1086 -16.79 56.58 11.63
C GLY A 1086 -18.00 56.11 12.46
N ALA A 1087 -17.89 56.19 13.79
CA ALA A 1087 -18.98 55.86 14.70
C ALA A 1087 -20.24 56.68 14.38
N GLY A 1088 -21.37 56.00 14.20
CA GLY A 1088 -22.65 56.61 13.80
C GLY A 1088 -22.72 57.10 12.35
N GLN A 1089 -21.68 56.88 11.53
CA GLN A 1089 -21.69 57.23 10.11
C GLN A 1089 -22.28 56.13 9.23
N LEU A 1090 -22.69 56.55 8.02
CA LEU A 1090 -23.17 55.69 6.95
C LEU A 1090 -22.30 55.87 5.71
N VAL A 1091 -21.91 54.76 5.09
CA VAL A 1091 -21.30 54.72 3.76
C VAL A 1091 -22.18 53.86 2.85
N THR A 1092 -22.54 54.37 1.68
CA THR A 1092 -23.36 53.64 0.71
C THR A 1092 -22.55 53.36 -0.53
N LEU A 1093 -22.43 52.09 -0.91
CA LEU A 1093 -21.89 51.63 -2.19
C LEU A 1093 -23.06 51.22 -3.09
N SER A 1094 -23.16 51.77 -4.30
CA SER A 1094 -24.24 51.50 -5.26
C SER A 1094 -23.68 51.11 -6.61
N TYR A 1095 -24.26 50.07 -7.23
CA TYR A 1095 -23.87 49.57 -8.55
C TYR A 1095 -25.03 48.92 -9.28
N GLN A 1096 -24.89 48.72 -10.58
CA GLN A 1096 -25.89 48.07 -11.40
C GLN A 1096 -25.37 46.76 -11.98
N LEU A 1097 -26.21 45.73 -11.98
CA LEU A 1097 -25.93 44.44 -12.59
C LEU A 1097 -26.84 44.22 -13.79
N ASP A 1098 -26.26 43.74 -14.89
CA ASP A 1098 -26.98 43.27 -16.06
C ASP A 1098 -27.09 41.75 -16.04
N LEU A 1099 -28.29 41.24 -16.34
CA LEU A 1099 -28.55 39.82 -16.48
C LEU A 1099 -28.12 39.36 -17.86
N LEU A 1100 -27.13 38.48 -17.92
CA LEU A 1100 -26.80 37.77 -19.15
C LEU A 1100 -28.04 36.94 -19.54
N GLY A 1101 -28.44 36.96 -20.81
CA GLY A 1101 -29.75 36.48 -21.32
C GLY A 1101 -30.02 34.97 -21.24
N VAL A 1102 -29.56 34.30 -20.19
CA VAL A 1102 -29.62 32.86 -19.96
C VAL A 1102 -31.03 32.47 -19.48
N LEU A 1103 -31.48 31.28 -19.89
CA LEU A 1103 -32.66 30.63 -19.32
C LEU A 1103 -32.31 30.16 -17.91
N PHE A 1104 -32.94 30.76 -16.90
CA PHE A 1104 -32.76 30.33 -15.53
C PHE A 1104 -33.52 29.04 -15.25
N ARG A 1105 -32.82 28.03 -14.72
CA ARG A 1105 -33.43 26.81 -14.18
C ARG A 1105 -34.22 27.13 -12.89
N TYR A 1106 -33.82 28.17 -12.14
CA TYR A 1106 -34.38 28.54 -10.83
C TYR A 1106 -34.84 30.01 -10.77
N PRO A 1107 -35.83 30.35 -9.93
CA PRO A 1107 -36.48 31.65 -9.95
C PRO A 1107 -35.66 32.79 -9.30
N ALA A 1108 -34.45 32.56 -8.81
CA ALA A 1108 -33.61 33.60 -8.20
C ALA A 1108 -32.11 33.32 -8.38
N PHE A 1109 -31.29 34.37 -8.30
CA PHE A 1109 -29.84 34.24 -8.12
C PHE A 1109 -29.39 34.82 -6.77
N TYR A 1110 -28.33 34.23 -6.21
CA TYR A 1110 -27.73 34.62 -4.93
C TYR A 1110 -26.67 35.70 -5.12
N HIS A 1111 -26.70 36.74 -4.28
CA HIS A 1111 -25.72 37.81 -4.26
C HIS A 1111 -25.32 38.14 -2.82
N VAL A 1112 -24.07 38.50 -2.54
CA VAL A 1112 -23.60 38.72 -1.16
C VAL A 1112 -22.53 39.80 -1.06
N ALA A 1113 -22.57 40.57 0.02
CA ALA A 1113 -21.47 41.43 0.45
C ALA A 1113 -20.79 40.82 1.68
N LEU A 1114 -19.48 40.63 1.60
CA LEU A 1114 -18.62 40.21 2.70
C LEU A 1114 -17.97 41.46 3.30
N ILE A 1115 -18.15 41.69 4.59
CA ILE A 1115 -17.80 42.94 5.27
C ILE A 1115 -16.89 42.64 6.45
N GLU A 1116 -15.77 43.35 6.55
CA GLU A 1116 -14.85 43.30 7.67
C GLU A 1116 -14.60 44.72 8.20
N ASP A 1117 -14.49 44.93 9.51
CA ASP A 1117 -14.30 46.27 10.09
C ASP A 1117 -12.84 46.64 10.38
N GLY A 1118 -11.90 45.74 10.12
CA GLY A 1118 -10.47 45.90 10.45
C GLY A 1118 -10.14 45.78 11.95
N GLY A 1119 -11.14 45.61 12.81
CA GLY A 1119 -11.03 45.38 14.26
C GLY A 1119 -11.44 43.96 14.67
N GLY A 1120 -11.40 43.00 13.73
CA GLY A 1120 -11.73 41.59 13.93
C GLY A 1120 -13.22 41.24 13.82
N GLY A 1121 -14.08 42.18 13.43
CA GLY A 1121 -15.49 41.95 13.13
C GLY A 1121 -15.69 41.60 11.66
N ALA A 1122 -16.51 40.58 11.38
CA ALA A 1122 -16.84 40.14 10.04
C ALA A 1122 -18.34 39.82 9.92
N TRP A 1123 -18.92 40.10 8.77
CA TRP A 1123 -20.35 39.93 8.51
C TRP A 1123 -20.63 39.61 7.04
N GLU A 1124 -21.68 38.83 6.79
CA GLU A 1124 -22.18 38.58 5.43
C GLU A 1124 -23.58 39.16 5.25
N ARG A 1125 -23.80 39.86 4.14
CA ARG A 1125 -25.11 40.43 3.80
C ARG A 1125 -25.59 39.85 2.47
N PRO A 1126 -26.22 38.66 2.50
CA PRO A 1126 -26.78 38.04 1.30
C PRO A 1126 -28.07 38.75 0.87
N THR A 1127 -28.38 38.66 -0.41
CA THR A 1127 -29.64 39.08 -1.01
C THR A 1127 -29.95 38.18 -2.20
N TRP A 1128 -31.24 37.95 -2.45
CA TRP A 1128 -31.72 37.15 -3.58
C TRP A 1128 -32.55 38.03 -4.48
N VAL A 1129 -32.26 37.98 -5.78
CA VAL A 1129 -33.04 38.68 -6.79
C VAL A 1129 -33.88 37.65 -7.53
N PHE A 1130 -35.20 37.73 -7.32
CA PHE A 1130 -36.15 36.84 -7.96
C PHE A 1130 -36.38 37.29 -9.41
N LEU A 1131 -36.72 36.35 -10.28
CA LEU A 1131 -36.91 36.55 -11.71
C LEU A 1131 -38.34 36.19 -12.08
N ASN A 1132 -38.99 37.02 -12.89
CA ASN A 1132 -40.27 36.68 -13.49
C ASN A 1132 -40.04 35.74 -14.68
N PRO A 1133 -40.50 34.48 -14.64
CA PRO A 1133 -40.29 33.55 -15.73
C PRO A 1133 -40.96 34.03 -17.02
N ARG A 1134 -40.27 33.94 -18.16
CA ARG A 1134 -40.90 34.15 -19.47
C ARG A 1134 -41.85 32.98 -19.75
N ARG A 1135 -43.15 33.22 -19.82
CA ARG A 1135 -44.10 32.24 -20.39
C ARG A 1135 -43.90 32.18 -21.90
N LEU A 1136 -43.25 31.12 -22.39
CA LEU A 1136 -43.22 30.76 -23.80
C LEU A 1136 -44.48 29.95 -24.14
N TYR A 1137 -45.39 30.54 -24.93
CA TYR A 1137 -46.51 29.81 -25.52
C TYR A 1137 -46.03 29.18 -26.82
N LEU A 1138 -45.76 27.87 -26.80
CA LEU A 1138 -45.46 27.11 -28.01
C LEU A 1138 -46.78 26.78 -28.75
N PRO A 1139 -46.97 27.18 -30.02
CA PRO A 1139 -48.12 26.74 -30.80
C PRO A 1139 -47.99 25.24 -31.13
N LEU A 1140 -48.80 24.41 -30.49
CA LEU A 1140 -48.96 23.00 -30.83
C LEU A 1140 -49.83 22.87 -32.09
N VAL A 1141 -49.21 22.60 -33.24
CA VAL A 1141 -49.93 22.18 -34.46
C VAL A 1141 -49.99 20.66 -34.47
N LEU A 1142 -51.10 20.09 -33.97
CA LEU A 1142 -51.35 18.66 -34.03
C LEU A 1142 -51.76 18.25 -35.45
N ARG A 1143 -51.02 17.30 -36.04
CA ARG A 1143 -51.38 16.66 -37.31
C ARG A 1143 -52.58 15.74 -37.05
N ARG A 1144 -53.76 16.08 -37.60
CA ARG A 1144 -54.93 15.17 -37.60
C ARG A 1144 -54.52 13.84 -38.26
N SER A 1145 -54.53 12.74 -37.50
CA SER A 1145 -54.48 11.40 -38.08
C SER A 1145 -55.77 11.16 -38.85
N ARG A 1146 -55.64 10.64 -40.08
CA ARG A 1146 -56.76 10.12 -40.85
C ARG A 1146 -57.12 8.75 -40.28
N THR A 1147 -58.42 8.56 -40.06
CA THR A 1147 -59.12 7.32 -39.70
C THR A 1147 -58.81 6.16 -40.64
N SER A 1148 -58.40 5.01 -40.10
CA SER A 1148 -59.07 3.70 -40.20
C SER A 1148 -58.28 2.66 -39.40
#